data_AF-A0A7C4ZXL8-F1
#
_entry.id   AF-A0A7C4ZXL8-F1
#
_cell.length_a   1.000
_cell.length_b   1.000
_cell.length_c   1.000
_cell.angle_alpha   90.00
_cell.angle_beta   90.00
_cell.angle_gamma   90.00
#
_symmetry.space_group_name_H-M   'P 1'
#
loop_
_entity.id
_entity.type
_entity.pdbx_description
1 polymer ?
#
loop_
_entity_poly.entity_id
_entity_poly.type
_entity_poly.pdbx_seq_one_letter_code
_entity_poly.pdbx_strand_id
1 'polypeptide(L)'
;MLKPVLLWSALIAVVMLPRVLNLDLFVGPDELAELGRNNNFALALARGDLPGTLVGDGKPSVTLMWINTLGVTGQWLWGQLSGSPRPFEQVVAPERPFSVWPERRLFLALGSGLQILAAWPLLRRLWSEQIATVAVGLMGLEPLLLAFTRMIRGDALLAGFMILSLLGALAFLKTGQQRYNWLSGVMAGLAGLTKLSGGAIVITVALLYGVALLKKDENLTSSFILWLLAAAVAFFGLWPAWWFRPGETFDLLWNKGLFHAVEATSGQADLYFWGAVHPAGPGPWFYPVLAGLRLTPWLILGGLIALGRWLWSTLRGRAPLDLNLVGLLLYLGVYGLVITLPGQKLDRFFTPMIPALTVLTAIEIAHIIQWLSESISRRLKPTRTSHLAPRLLYLSLTFIALALVWHISRYHPLYSTYFNPLSGTPQFWAWALPIGHGEGVNSALLYLAGQGDMSQKTLLCGTNLPRCEPFFNGTLLPQEDLRSGAWFKADYVLWHVDEEQMEVFPAEVLAYLRRQPQLYVAHYHGLDYSWLYAVPQPAFLASKARLEGVARLFGYDAGGQDLSRLAAGDTIKLHVYWQNEGQAHQQQFWWRVVDHSGYVWSEAVTQPLPDFEAEAVKKGAVVEGTVNLPLPPDLPPGPYALQAGFANKTEEVGQFPLPAAGSELTVGGVPAGPTQPGQQVNYLIAPGLRLRGYDLSSREATPGDLLWLTLYWQGVEEMPQDYTLALRLLDPSGQVIMGWEFPPVSAVYPTSTWAANSYVRGPHLLSLPTELAPGQYEFDLTLAGAAKSVKLGMVNIVTRKAVFDLPPVQFSAHAVFGDIATLLGYDLAGTLSPEGARVAVTLYWQAQKKTTRPYQVKLRLVDGSSGSLLAEQTAEPGQGVAPTSEWQTGEIITDRHELIIASSQPTSVNLEIQLLADTLQPVTLAQGQPLLVVPEVQQKVSWRTQ
;
A
#
# COMPACT_ATOMS: atom_id res chain seq x y z
N MET A 1 58.34 21.64 15.90
CA MET A 1 57.39 21.75 14.78
C MET A 1 56.60 20.46 14.50
N LEU A 2 57.12 19.25 14.77
CA LEU A 2 56.36 17.99 14.52
C LEU A 2 55.08 17.79 15.35
N LYS A 3 55.05 18.17 16.63
CA LYS A 3 53.89 17.90 17.52
C LYS A 3 52.58 18.59 17.07
N PRO A 4 52.56 19.89 16.72
CA PRO A 4 51.35 20.54 16.20
C PRO A 4 50.85 19.93 14.89
N VAL A 5 51.77 19.57 13.99
CA VAL A 5 51.43 18.96 12.70
C VAL A 5 50.76 17.61 12.92
N LEU A 6 51.34 16.75 13.77
CA LEU A 6 50.75 15.44 14.10
C LEU A 6 49.36 15.56 14.75
N LEU A 7 49.16 16.52 15.65
CA LEU A 7 47.86 16.75 16.27
C LEU A 7 46.81 17.17 15.24
N TRP A 8 47.15 18.11 14.35
CA TRP A 8 46.25 18.57 13.30
C TRP A 8 45.94 17.47 12.28
N SER A 9 46.94 16.69 11.87
CA SER A 9 46.74 15.53 10.99
C SER A 9 45.80 14.50 11.64
N ALA A 10 45.96 14.22 12.93
CA ALA A 10 45.07 13.32 13.65
C ALA A 10 43.64 13.86 13.76
N LEU A 11 43.45 15.14 14.07
CA LEU A 11 42.13 15.78 14.11
C LEU A 11 41.45 15.77 12.74
N ILE A 12 42.18 16.10 11.68
CA ILE A 12 41.66 16.03 10.30
C ILE A 12 41.25 14.60 9.98
N ALA A 13 42.06 13.60 10.31
CA ALA A 13 41.73 12.20 10.05
C ALA A 13 40.46 11.75 10.80
N VAL A 14 40.35 12.09 12.10
CA VAL A 14 39.19 11.75 12.94
C VAL A 14 37.90 12.43 12.45
N VAL A 15 37.99 13.66 11.97
CA VAL A 15 36.81 14.39 11.46
C VAL A 15 36.47 13.96 10.03
N MET A 16 37.44 13.86 9.13
CA MET A 16 37.18 13.69 7.69
C MET A 16 36.97 12.23 7.27
N LEU A 17 37.80 11.29 7.72
CA LEU A 17 37.74 9.90 7.22
C LEU A 17 36.37 9.25 7.42
N PRO A 18 35.73 9.34 8.61
CA PRO A 18 34.40 8.75 8.81
C PRO A 18 33.30 9.43 7.98
N ARG A 19 33.55 10.62 7.42
CA ARG A 19 32.58 11.40 6.64
C ARG A 19 32.68 11.15 5.14
N VAL A 20 33.86 10.89 4.60
CA VAL A 20 34.09 10.85 3.14
C VAL A 20 34.13 9.45 2.54
N LEU A 21 34.31 8.41 3.35
CA LEU A 21 34.38 7.03 2.88
C LEU A 21 32.98 6.44 2.63
N ASN A 22 32.82 5.63 1.57
CA ASN A 22 31.60 4.84 1.28
C ASN A 22 30.30 5.68 1.23
N LEU A 23 30.29 6.74 0.43
CA LEU A 23 29.16 7.67 0.27
C LEU A 23 28.06 7.18 -0.69
N ASP A 24 28.23 5.99 -1.26
CA ASP A 24 27.45 5.36 -2.32
C ASP A 24 26.38 4.35 -1.85
N LEU A 25 26.26 4.11 -0.53
CA LEU A 25 25.62 2.89 -0.04
C LEU A 25 24.11 2.90 0.22
N PHE A 26 23.48 4.06 0.42
CA PHE A 26 22.02 4.13 0.59
C PHE A 26 21.51 5.51 0.19
N VAL A 27 20.20 5.64 -0.06
CA VAL A 27 19.53 6.93 -0.30
C VAL A 27 18.64 7.22 0.91
N GLY A 28 18.94 8.32 1.60
CA GLY A 28 18.17 8.79 2.74
C GLY A 28 16.78 9.29 2.35
N PRO A 29 15.88 9.49 3.33
CA PRO A 29 14.57 10.05 3.06
C PRO A 29 14.74 11.44 2.41
N ASP A 30 13.81 11.88 1.58
CA ASP A 30 13.77 13.23 0.97
C ASP A 30 14.97 13.68 0.12
N GLU A 31 16.10 12.95 0.09
CA GLU A 31 17.30 13.45 -0.59
C GLU A 31 17.08 13.61 -2.09
N LEU A 32 16.20 12.81 -2.71
CA LEU A 32 15.82 12.98 -4.12
C LEU A 32 15.09 14.31 -4.35
N ALA A 33 14.18 14.69 -3.45
CA ALA A 33 13.49 15.97 -3.50
C ALA A 33 14.46 17.14 -3.27
N GLU A 34 15.40 17.00 -2.33
CA GLU A 34 16.48 17.98 -2.14
C GLU A 34 17.35 18.09 -3.41
N LEU A 35 17.68 16.97 -4.05
CA LEU A 35 18.50 16.93 -5.26
C LEU A 35 17.86 17.70 -6.41
N GLY A 36 16.56 17.48 -6.64
CA GLY A 36 15.81 18.19 -7.68
C GLY A 36 15.86 19.71 -7.48
N ARG A 37 15.65 20.18 -6.25
CA ARG A 37 15.76 21.62 -5.91
C ARG A 37 17.17 22.15 -6.13
N ASN A 38 18.17 21.43 -5.63
CA ASN A 38 19.57 21.81 -5.75
C ASN A 38 20.02 21.88 -7.22
N ASN A 39 19.50 21.00 -8.08
CA ASN A 39 19.75 21.00 -9.52
C ASN A 39 19.13 22.21 -10.22
N ASN A 40 17.88 22.54 -9.89
CA ASN A 40 17.21 23.71 -10.46
C ASN A 40 17.96 25.00 -10.13
N PHE A 41 18.47 25.13 -8.89
CA PHE A 41 19.31 26.26 -8.50
C PHE A 41 20.62 26.32 -9.29
N ALA A 42 21.32 25.18 -9.45
CA ALA A 42 22.56 25.12 -10.22
C ALA A 42 22.34 25.44 -11.72
N LEU A 43 21.25 24.96 -12.31
CA LEU A 43 20.86 25.27 -13.69
C LEU A 43 20.52 26.75 -13.88
N ALA A 44 19.78 27.36 -12.92
CA ALA A 44 19.46 28.78 -12.96
C ALA A 44 20.72 29.64 -12.97
N LEU A 45 21.69 29.32 -12.10
CA LEU A 45 22.99 30.00 -12.08
C LEU A 45 23.78 29.80 -13.39
N ALA A 46 23.83 28.58 -13.92
CA ALA A 46 24.56 28.29 -15.16
C ALA A 46 23.99 29.02 -16.38
N ARG A 47 22.67 29.24 -16.40
CA ARG A 47 21.97 29.97 -17.48
C ARG A 47 21.98 31.49 -17.30
N GLY A 48 22.50 32.01 -16.20
CA GLY A 48 22.41 33.43 -15.84
C GLY A 48 21.00 33.88 -15.42
N ASP A 49 20.08 32.95 -15.16
CA ASP A 49 18.72 33.22 -14.68
C ASP A 49 18.73 33.39 -13.16
N LEU A 50 19.23 34.53 -12.69
CA LEU A 50 19.29 34.86 -11.26
C LEU A 50 17.89 34.89 -10.59
N PRO A 51 16.82 35.40 -11.23
CA PRO A 51 15.46 35.26 -10.69
C PRO A 51 15.01 33.80 -10.52
N GLY A 52 15.43 32.90 -11.43
CA GLY A 52 15.18 31.46 -11.38
C GLY A 52 15.83 30.74 -10.19
N THR A 53 16.65 31.41 -9.38
CA THR A 53 17.17 30.87 -8.11
C THR A 53 16.12 30.82 -7.00
N LEU A 54 14.91 31.35 -7.24
CA LEU A 54 13.74 31.17 -6.38
C LEU A 54 13.16 29.76 -6.58
N VAL A 55 13.77 28.77 -5.92
CA VAL A 55 13.37 27.36 -6.01
C VAL A 55 12.87 26.84 -4.66
N GLY A 56 11.94 25.88 -4.70
CA GLY A 56 11.49 25.13 -3.54
C GLY A 56 10.08 25.45 -3.04
N ASP A 57 9.79 24.98 -1.84
CA ASP A 57 8.47 24.85 -1.22
C ASP A 57 8.31 25.73 0.04
N GLY A 58 9.18 26.71 0.25
CA GLY A 58 9.19 27.55 1.46
C GLY A 58 10.36 27.30 2.40
N LYS A 59 11.19 26.29 2.12
CA LYS A 59 12.44 26.02 2.84
C LYS A 59 13.61 26.75 2.17
N PRO A 60 14.38 27.62 2.88
CA PRO A 60 15.49 28.36 2.28
C PRO A 60 16.54 27.46 1.60
N SER A 61 17.13 26.51 2.34
CA SER A 61 18.13 25.53 1.86
C SER A 61 19.29 26.07 1.01
N VAL A 62 19.54 27.38 0.98
CA VAL A 62 20.42 28.05 0.00
C VAL A 62 21.87 27.62 0.17
N THR A 63 22.31 27.43 1.40
CA THR A 63 23.67 26.93 1.65
C THR A 63 23.87 25.52 1.13
N LEU A 64 22.85 24.66 1.19
CA LEU A 64 22.90 23.31 0.62
C LEU A 64 22.93 23.37 -0.91
N MET A 65 22.12 24.25 -1.50
CA MET A 65 22.10 24.49 -2.94
C MET A 65 23.48 24.94 -3.44
N TRP A 66 24.13 25.89 -2.75
CA TRP A 66 25.50 26.30 -3.08
C TRP A 66 26.51 25.16 -2.97
N ILE A 67 26.46 24.35 -1.91
CA ILE A 67 27.36 23.20 -1.77
C ILE A 67 27.13 22.18 -2.88
N ASN A 68 25.88 21.92 -3.27
CA ASN A 68 25.58 21.07 -4.41
C ASN A 68 26.13 21.66 -5.71
N THR A 69 25.92 22.96 -5.97
CA THR A 69 26.47 23.65 -7.15
C THR A 69 27.99 23.53 -7.22
N LEU A 70 28.69 23.69 -6.09
CA LEU A 70 30.13 23.46 -6.01
C LEU A 70 30.50 22.01 -6.32
N GLY A 71 29.73 21.05 -5.83
CA GLY A 71 29.98 19.63 -6.10
C GLY A 71 29.80 19.26 -7.56
N VAL A 72 28.71 19.72 -8.18
CA VAL A 72 28.46 19.55 -9.61
C VAL A 72 29.54 20.24 -10.45
N THR A 73 29.97 21.44 -10.05
CA THR A 73 31.06 22.17 -10.73
C THR A 73 32.39 21.43 -10.62
N GLY A 74 32.71 20.87 -9.45
CA GLY A 74 33.91 20.06 -9.25
C GLY A 74 33.90 18.80 -10.11
N GLN A 75 32.76 18.12 -10.20
CA GLN A 75 32.59 16.95 -11.06
C GLN A 75 32.69 17.31 -12.54
N TRP A 76 32.08 18.41 -12.97
CA TRP A 76 32.19 18.90 -14.33
C TRP A 76 33.65 19.21 -14.69
N LEU A 77 34.37 19.96 -13.84
CA LEU A 77 35.79 20.25 -14.02
C LEU A 77 36.64 18.97 -14.07
N TRP A 78 36.35 17.99 -13.21
CA TRP A 78 37.04 16.71 -13.24
C TRP A 78 36.84 15.98 -14.56
N GLY A 79 35.62 15.94 -15.09
CA GLY A 79 35.33 15.35 -16.41
C GLY A 79 36.07 16.05 -17.55
N GLN A 80 36.22 17.38 -17.48
CA GLN A 80 37.05 18.14 -18.44
C GLN A 80 38.54 17.71 -18.37
N LEU A 81 39.06 17.50 -17.16
CA LEU A 81 40.46 17.14 -16.93
C LEU A 81 40.76 15.66 -17.20
N SER A 82 39.81 14.76 -16.94
CA SER A 82 39.97 13.32 -17.05
C SER A 82 39.71 12.77 -18.44
N GLY A 83 39.48 13.63 -19.44
CA GLY A 83 39.23 13.23 -20.83
C GLY A 83 37.84 12.66 -21.10
N SER A 84 36.84 12.99 -20.26
CA SER A 84 35.43 12.61 -20.45
C SER A 84 34.51 13.85 -20.34
N PRO A 85 34.70 14.86 -21.20
CA PRO A 85 33.99 16.13 -21.08
C PRO A 85 32.49 15.94 -21.35
N ARG A 86 31.66 16.56 -20.51
CA ARG A 86 30.21 16.66 -20.69
C ARG A 86 29.75 18.12 -20.51
N PRO A 87 28.68 18.56 -21.20
CA PRO A 87 28.03 19.84 -20.91
C PRO A 87 27.64 19.94 -19.43
N PHE A 88 27.71 21.13 -18.84
CA PHE A 88 27.43 21.33 -17.42
C PHE A 88 26.02 20.86 -17.06
N GLU A 89 25.04 21.14 -17.93
CA GLU A 89 23.63 20.76 -17.76
C GLU A 89 23.45 19.24 -17.63
N GLN A 90 24.23 18.45 -18.38
CA GLN A 90 24.19 16.99 -18.29
C GLN A 90 24.83 16.46 -17.01
N VAL A 91 25.76 17.21 -16.39
CA VAL A 91 26.33 16.85 -15.08
C VAL A 91 25.39 17.26 -13.94
N VAL A 92 24.67 18.38 -14.08
CA VAL A 92 23.67 18.84 -13.11
C VAL A 92 22.46 17.91 -13.09
N ALA A 93 21.93 17.56 -14.26
CA ALA A 93 20.74 16.73 -14.41
C ALA A 93 21.07 15.52 -15.28
N PRO A 94 21.81 14.52 -14.75
CA PRO A 94 22.16 13.34 -15.51
C PRO A 94 20.92 12.47 -15.75
N GLU A 95 20.91 11.73 -16.87
CA GLU A 95 19.84 10.77 -17.21
C GLU A 95 19.61 9.73 -16.09
N ARG A 96 20.66 9.42 -15.32
CA ARG A 96 20.58 8.64 -14.09
C ARG A 96 20.99 9.51 -12.90
N PRO A 97 20.04 10.18 -12.21
CA PRO A 97 20.28 11.12 -11.11
C PRO A 97 21.22 10.61 -10.01
N PHE A 98 21.23 9.29 -9.80
CA PHE A 98 21.94 8.64 -8.69
C PHE A 98 23.40 8.31 -8.98
N SER A 99 23.81 8.31 -10.26
CA SER A 99 25.20 8.05 -10.67
C SER A 99 26.22 9.07 -10.14
N VAL A 100 25.74 10.21 -9.63
CA VAL A 100 26.56 11.36 -9.18
C VAL A 100 26.41 11.66 -7.69
N TRP A 101 25.76 10.76 -6.95
CA TRP A 101 25.41 10.94 -5.55
C TRP A 101 26.61 10.92 -4.59
N PRO A 102 27.60 10.01 -4.76
CA PRO A 102 28.79 9.98 -3.91
C PRO A 102 29.57 11.29 -3.96
N GLU A 103 29.69 11.88 -5.16
CA GLU A 103 30.39 13.15 -5.38
C GLU A 103 29.65 14.30 -4.69
N ARG A 104 28.32 14.36 -4.79
CA ARG A 104 27.54 15.43 -4.15
C ARG A 104 27.63 15.36 -2.62
N ARG A 105 27.54 14.15 -2.07
CA ARG A 105 27.75 13.92 -0.63
C ARG A 105 29.17 14.26 -0.19
N LEU A 106 30.18 14.07 -1.05
CA LEU A 106 31.57 14.38 -0.72
C LEU A 106 31.73 15.86 -0.38
N PHE A 107 31.19 16.78 -1.19
CA PHE A 107 31.30 18.22 -0.93
C PHE A 107 30.56 18.65 0.34
N LEU A 108 29.42 18.02 0.64
CA LEU A 108 28.71 18.25 1.89
C LEU A 108 29.48 17.72 3.12
N ALA A 109 30.04 16.51 3.01
CA ALA A 109 30.87 15.89 4.03
C ALA A 109 32.13 16.74 4.30
N LEU A 110 32.78 17.26 3.25
CA LEU A 110 33.91 18.17 3.35
C LEU A 110 33.51 19.50 3.97
N GLY A 111 32.43 20.13 3.51
CA GLY A 111 31.94 21.41 4.03
C GLY A 111 31.61 21.35 5.53
N SER A 112 30.86 20.32 5.94
CA SER A 112 30.54 20.11 7.36
C SER A 112 31.76 19.72 8.20
N GLY A 113 32.67 18.90 7.67
CA GLY A 113 33.94 18.59 8.33
C GLY A 113 34.82 19.82 8.53
N LEU A 114 34.87 20.73 7.55
CA LEU A 114 35.59 22.01 7.66
C LEU A 114 34.97 22.92 8.71
N GLN A 115 33.64 22.96 8.84
CA GLN A 115 32.97 23.72 9.91
C GLN A 115 33.35 23.21 11.30
N ILE A 116 33.42 21.89 11.48
CA ILE A 116 33.84 21.26 12.74
C ILE A 116 35.31 21.61 13.05
N LEU A 117 36.21 21.51 12.07
CA LEU A 117 37.61 21.89 12.24
C LEU A 117 37.79 23.39 12.51
N ALA A 118 36.96 24.24 11.90
CA ALA A 118 36.97 25.69 12.11
C ALA A 118 36.54 26.10 13.53
N ALA A 119 35.86 25.23 14.27
CA ALA A 119 35.55 25.46 15.68
C ALA A 119 36.81 25.41 16.56
N TRP A 120 37.81 24.59 16.21
CA TRP A 120 39.03 24.40 17.01
C TRP A 120 39.74 25.72 17.41
N PRO A 121 40.07 26.64 16.48
CA PRO A 121 40.74 27.89 16.85
C PRO A 121 39.91 28.79 17.76
N LEU A 122 38.58 28.80 17.61
CA LEU A 122 37.68 29.57 18.47
C LEU A 122 37.60 28.95 19.87
N LEU A 123 37.47 27.63 19.95
CA LEU A 123 37.46 26.89 21.21
C LEU A 123 38.76 27.05 21.98
N ARG A 124 39.91 26.96 21.30
CA ARG A 124 41.24 27.18 21.91
C ARG A 124 41.37 28.60 22.47
N ARG A 125 40.75 29.59 21.82
CA ARG A 125 40.74 30.98 22.27
C ARG A 125 39.84 31.19 23.49
N LEU A 126 38.70 30.54 23.52
CA LEU A 126 37.71 30.67 24.59
C LEU A 126 38.12 29.90 25.86
N TRP A 127 38.70 28.72 25.68
CA TRP A 127 39.14 27.84 26.77
C TRP A 127 40.62 27.48 26.62
N SER A 128 40.93 26.21 26.34
CA SER A 128 42.29 25.67 26.22
C SER A 128 42.44 24.78 24.99
N GLU A 129 43.69 24.49 24.59
CA GLU A 129 44.00 23.59 23.47
C GLU A 129 43.47 22.16 23.72
N GLN A 130 43.49 21.71 24.97
CA GLN A 130 42.94 20.41 25.37
C GLN A 130 41.42 20.36 25.18
N ILE A 131 40.69 21.37 25.66
CA ILE A 131 39.23 21.45 25.51
C ILE A 131 38.85 21.53 24.03
N ALA A 132 39.58 22.34 23.24
CA ALA A 132 39.35 22.45 21.81
C ALA A 132 39.54 21.11 21.08
N THR A 133 40.61 20.38 21.41
CA THR A 133 40.92 19.10 20.78
C THR A 133 39.90 18.03 21.14
N VAL A 134 39.50 17.94 22.41
CA VAL A 134 38.48 16.98 22.87
C VAL A 134 37.12 17.33 22.26
N ALA A 135 36.70 18.59 22.28
CA ALA A 135 35.42 19.01 21.72
C ALA A 135 35.31 18.70 20.23
N VAL A 136 36.33 19.05 19.44
CA VAL A 136 36.34 18.78 17.98
C VAL A 136 36.44 17.29 17.69
N GLY A 137 37.21 16.53 18.47
CA GLY A 137 37.24 15.07 18.37
C GLY A 137 35.87 14.44 18.64
N LEU A 138 35.16 14.89 19.69
CA LEU A 138 33.80 14.44 20.01
C LEU A 138 32.78 14.86 18.94
N MET A 139 32.85 16.08 18.40
CA MET A 139 32.03 16.49 17.24
C MET A 139 32.31 15.59 16.02
N GLY A 140 33.58 15.21 15.81
CA GLY A 140 34.00 14.32 14.75
C GLY A 140 33.42 12.91 14.86
N LEU A 141 33.20 12.43 16.09
CA LEU A 141 32.86 11.04 16.40
C LEU A 141 31.42 10.82 16.90
N GLU A 142 30.64 11.87 17.15
CA GLU A 142 29.25 11.70 17.59
C GLU A 142 28.38 11.09 16.46
N PRO A 143 27.82 9.87 16.64
CA PRO A 143 27.15 9.13 15.57
C PRO A 143 26.00 9.86 14.90
N LEU A 144 25.14 10.52 15.68
CA LEU A 144 23.98 11.22 15.14
C LEU A 144 24.39 12.39 14.24
N LEU A 145 25.39 13.19 14.65
CA LEU A 145 25.94 14.25 13.82
C LEU A 145 26.65 13.67 12.59
N LEU A 146 27.40 12.58 12.76
CA LEU A 146 28.13 11.93 11.69
C LEU A 146 27.19 11.37 10.60
N ALA A 147 26.07 10.76 10.99
CA ALA A 147 25.05 10.26 10.07
C ALA A 147 24.51 11.38 9.15
N PHE A 148 24.11 12.51 9.71
CA PHE A 148 23.55 13.62 8.92
C PHE A 148 24.58 14.43 8.14
N THR A 149 25.88 14.34 8.47
CA THR A 149 26.95 14.92 7.64
C THR A 149 27.18 14.16 6.33
N ARG A 150 26.60 12.96 6.19
CA ARG A 150 26.78 12.05 5.05
C ARG A 150 25.54 11.94 4.13
N MET A 151 24.48 12.69 4.40
CA MET A 151 23.24 12.72 3.60
C MET A 151 23.04 14.12 3.01
N ILE A 152 22.54 14.25 1.77
CA ILE A 152 22.27 15.52 1.07
C ILE A 152 21.14 16.29 1.78
N ARG A 153 21.48 16.92 2.90
CA ARG A 153 20.58 17.64 3.80
C ARG A 153 21.27 18.84 4.44
N GLY A 154 20.47 19.83 4.85
CA GLY A 154 20.96 21.07 5.46
C GLY A 154 21.25 20.99 6.96
N ASP A 155 20.75 20.00 7.70
CA ASP A 155 20.78 20.00 9.18
C ASP A 155 22.21 19.97 9.77
N ALA A 156 23.14 19.25 9.12
CA ALA A 156 24.54 19.23 9.52
C ALA A 156 25.26 20.58 9.29
N LEU A 157 24.98 21.25 8.16
CA LEU A 157 25.51 22.58 7.86
C LEU A 157 24.99 23.61 8.84
N LEU A 158 23.70 23.53 9.17
CA LEU A 158 23.04 24.37 10.15
C LEU A 158 23.73 24.27 11.50
N ALA A 159 24.01 23.04 11.97
CA ALA A 159 24.73 22.80 13.22
C ALA A 159 26.11 23.49 13.24
N GLY A 160 26.87 23.38 12.15
CA GLY A 160 28.17 24.02 11.99
C GLY A 160 28.09 25.55 11.99
N PHE A 161 27.18 26.14 11.21
CA PHE A 161 27.01 27.60 11.16
C PHE A 161 26.55 28.17 12.51
N MET A 162 25.61 27.52 13.19
CA MET A 162 25.11 27.97 14.48
C MET A 162 26.20 27.92 15.57
N ILE A 163 26.98 26.84 15.66
CA ILE A 163 28.05 26.77 16.67
C ILE A 163 29.18 27.76 16.36
N LEU A 164 29.59 27.93 15.10
CA LEU A 164 30.61 28.92 14.73
C LEU A 164 30.14 30.34 15.00
N SER A 165 28.85 30.62 14.79
CA SER A 165 28.26 31.91 15.15
C SER A 165 28.34 32.16 16.65
N LEU A 166 27.90 31.21 17.48
CA LEU A 166 27.96 31.33 18.93
C LEU A 166 29.40 31.50 19.44
N LEU A 167 30.33 30.66 18.98
CA LEU A 167 31.73 30.72 19.38
C LEU A 167 32.40 32.02 18.92
N GLY A 168 32.03 32.54 17.74
CA GLY A 168 32.47 33.84 17.25
C GLY A 168 31.99 35.00 18.15
N ALA A 169 30.72 34.98 18.55
CA ALA A 169 30.16 36.00 19.45
C ALA A 169 30.86 35.98 20.82
N LEU A 170 31.04 34.79 21.40
CA LEU A 170 31.79 34.62 22.64
C LEU A 170 33.25 35.08 22.49
N ALA A 171 33.91 34.76 21.38
CA ALA A 171 35.30 35.16 21.14
C ALA A 171 35.43 36.68 21.00
N PHE A 172 34.45 37.34 20.36
CA PHE A 172 34.34 38.79 20.34
C PHE A 172 34.18 39.35 21.76
N LEU A 173 33.20 38.87 22.54
CA LEU A 173 32.94 39.37 23.90
C LEU A 173 34.15 39.17 24.83
N LYS A 174 34.97 38.13 24.60
CA LYS A 174 36.20 37.87 25.35
C LYS A 174 37.37 38.77 24.92
N THR A 175 37.49 39.12 23.63
CA THR A 175 38.71 39.75 23.08
C THR A 175 38.54 41.17 22.56
N GLY A 176 37.31 41.64 22.34
CA GLY A 176 36.99 42.92 21.69
C GLY A 176 37.29 42.98 20.19
N GLN A 177 37.79 41.90 19.57
CA GLN A 177 38.25 41.93 18.18
C GLN A 177 37.09 41.77 17.20
N GLN A 178 36.80 42.82 16.42
CA GLN A 178 35.66 42.86 15.49
C GLN A 178 35.64 41.72 14.45
N ARG A 179 36.79 41.15 14.07
CA ARG A 179 36.83 40.00 13.14
C ARG A 179 36.00 38.80 13.62
N TYR A 180 35.91 38.56 14.93
CA TYR A 180 35.10 37.48 15.48
C TYR A 180 33.61 37.85 15.48
N ASN A 181 33.29 39.14 15.59
CA ASN A 181 31.94 39.64 15.48
C ASN A 181 31.41 39.52 14.04
N TRP A 182 32.22 39.92 13.06
CA TRP A 182 31.94 39.72 11.63
C TRP A 182 31.76 38.23 11.30
N LEU A 183 32.70 37.37 11.74
CA LEU A 183 32.56 35.92 11.57
C LEU A 183 31.24 35.43 12.17
N SER A 184 30.93 35.85 13.39
CA SER A 184 29.71 35.42 14.08
C SER A 184 28.44 35.81 13.32
N GLY A 185 28.35 37.05 12.84
CA GLY A 185 27.21 37.55 12.09
C GLY A 185 27.07 36.85 10.73
N VAL A 186 28.16 36.70 9.98
CA VAL A 186 28.14 35.97 8.69
C VAL A 186 27.66 34.53 8.89
N MET A 187 28.17 33.82 9.90
CA MET A 187 27.72 32.46 10.21
C MET A 187 26.24 32.41 10.63
N ALA A 188 25.72 33.43 11.32
CA ALA A 188 24.29 33.52 11.63
C ALA A 188 23.42 33.72 10.38
N GLY A 189 23.85 34.58 9.45
CA GLY A 189 23.17 34.76 8.17
C GLY A 189 23.14 33.48 7.35
N LEU A 190 24.27 32.74 7.31
CA LEU A 190 24.35 31.43 6.66
C LEU A 190 23.43 30.40 7.34
N ALA A 191 23.34 30.38 8.67
CA ALA A 191 22.41 29.51 9.38
C ALA A 191 20.94 29.77 8.99
N GLY A 192 20.54 31.04 8.88
CA GLY A 192 19.21 31.44 8.42
C GLY A 192 18.94 31.04 6.97
N LEU A 193 19.95 31.13 6.10
CA LEU A 193 19.89 30.67 4.70
C LEU A 193 19.83 29.14 4.58
N THR A 194 20.34 28.40 5.55
CA THR A 194 20.19 26.95 5.58
C THR A 194 18.77 26.57 5.96
N LYS A 195 18.23 27.16 7.04
CA LYS A 195 16.92 26.80 7.60
C LYS A 195 16.37 27.91 8.49
N LEU A 196 15.04 28.07 8.50
CA LEU A 196 14.38 29.09 9.33
C LEU A 196 14.65 28.90 10.84
N SER A 197 14.80 27.66 11.32
CA SER A 197 15.17 27.39 12.71
C SER A 197 16.57 27.89 13.08
N GLY A 198 17.42 28.21 12.10
CA GLY A 198 18.68 28.92 12.29
C GLY A 198 18.49 30.31 12.90
N GLY A 199 17.31 30.94 12.75
CA GLY A 199 16.97 32.21 13.40
C GLY A 199 17.08 32.18 14.93
N ALA A 200 17.03 31.00 15.56
CA ALA A 200 17.28 30.84 16.99
C ALA A 200 18.66 31.37 17.42
N ILE A 201 19.66 31.39 16.52
CA ILE A 201 20.98 31.96 16.83
C ILE A 201 20.93 33.47 17.02
N VAL A 202 20.04 34.17 16.31
CA VAL A 202 19.83 35.63 16.45
C VAL A 202 19.31 35.93 17.83
N ILE A 203 18.30 35.19 18.29
CA ILE A 203 17.74 35.30 19.64
C ILE A 203 18.83 35.00 20.69
N THR A 204 19.58 33.91 20.49
CA THR A 204 20.65 33.50 21.41
C THR A 204 21.73 34.58 21.55
N VAL A 205 22.24 35.10 20.42
CA VAL A 205 23.29 36.13 20.43
C VAL A 205 22.75 37.45 20.99
N ALA A 206 21.52 37.84 20.69
CA ALA A 206 20.90 39.03 21.28
C ALA A 206 20.81 38.93 22.80
N LEU A 207 20.34 37.80 23.34
CA LEU A 207 20.30 37.55 24.78
C LEU A 207 21.70 37.56 25.40
N LEU A 208 22.68 36.95 24.72
CA LEU A 208 24.07 36.92 25.16
C LEU A 208 24.68 38.34 25.24
N TYR A 209 24.42 39.19 24.25
CA TYR A 209 24.82 40.61 24.28
C TYR A 209 24.12 41.38 25.40
N GLY A 210 22.83 41.11 25.63
CA GLY A 210 22.08 41.68 26.77
C GLY A 210 22.71 41.32 28.12
N VAL A 211 23.05 40.05 28.34
CA VAL A 211 23.78 39.61 29.54
C VAL A 211 25.16 40.26 29.64
N ALA A 212 25.86 40.43 28.51
CA ALA A 212 27.16 41.10 28.49
C ALA A 212 27.08 42.59 28.84
N LEU A 213 26.05 43.30 28.37
CA LEU A 213 25.77 44.70 28.70
C LEU A 213 25.50 44.90 30.19
N LEU A 214 24.83 43.94 30.84
CA LEU A 214 24.60 44.00 32.29
C LEU A 214 25.88 43.79 33.12
N LYS A 215 26.92 43.19 32.53
CA LYS A 215 28.17 42.85 33.23
C LYS A 215 29.31 43.83 32.93
N LYS A 216 29.35 44.41 31.74
CA LYS A 216 30.40 45.32 31.29
C LYS A 216 29.89 46.75 31.26
N ASP A 217 30.70 47.70 31.72
CA ASP A 217 30.44 49.14 31.61
C ASP A 217 30.81 49.68 30.21
N GLU A 218 30.50 48.90 29.17
CA GLU A 218 30.80 49.21 27.76
C GLU A 218 29.53 49.13 26.93
N ASN A 219 29.27 50.15 26.09
CA ASN A 219 28.14 50.13 25.17
C ASN A 219 28.41 49.18 23.98
N LEU A 220 27.81 47.99 24.00
CA LEU A 220 27.92 46.98 22.95
C LEU A 220 26.91 47.14 21.80
N THR A 221 26.05 48.17 21.83
CA THR A 221 24.96 48.35 20.86
C THR A 221 25.48 48.46 19.42
N SER A 222 26.51 49.27 19.16
CA SER A 222 27.11 49.40 17.82
C SER A 222 27.69 48.08 17.32
N SER A 223 28.30 47.29 18.21
CA SER A 223 28.84 45.97 17.86
C SER A 223 27.72 44.98 17.52
N PHE A 224 26.59 45.04 18.22
CA PHE A 224 25.42 44.23 17.89
C PHE A 224 24.79 44.65 16.55
N ILE A 225 24.74 45.94 16.24
CA ILE A 225 24.28 46.43 14.92
C ILE A 225 25.21 45.94 13.80
N LEU A 226 26.53 46.02 14.00
CA LEU A 226 27.49 45.47 13.03
C LEU A 226 27.33 43.96 12.85
N TRP A 227 27.02 43.24 13.93
CA TRP A 227 26.73 41.81 13.87
C TRP A 227 25.46 41.52 13.05
N LEU A 228 24.38 42.27 13.28
CA LEU A 228 23.13 42.16 12.51
C LEU A 228 23.35 42.50 11.03
N LEU A 229 24.14 43.53 10.74
CA LEU A 229 24.47 43.92 9.38
C LEU A 229 25.29 42.83 8.67
N ALA A 230 26.26 42.23 9.36
CA ALA A 230 27.01 41.09 8.84
C ALA A 230 26.10 39.88 8.52
N ALA A 231 25.15 39.59 9.42
CA ALA A 231 24.16 38.53 9.20
C ALA A 231 23.22 38.84 8.03
N ALA A 232 22.73 40.08 7.94
CA ALA A 232 21.87 40.52 6.84
C ALA A 232 22.60 40.46 5.48
N VAL A 233 23.84 40.94 5.41
CA VAL A 233 24.65 40.88 4.18
C VAL A 233 24.86 39.45 3.73
N ALA A 234 25.16 38.52 4.65
CA ALA A 234 25.30 37.11 4.30
C ALA A 234 23.95 36.50 3.84
N PHE A 235 22.85 36.83 4.53
CA PHE A 235 21.52 36.29 4.21
C PHE A 235 20.99 36.80 2.86
N PHE A 236 20.98 38.11 2.63
CA PHE A 236 20.47 38.67 1.37
C PHE A 236 21.48 38.58 0.22
N GLY A 237 22.78 38.59 0.53
CA GLY A 237 23.85 38.61 -0.48
C GLY A 237 24.20 37.25 -1.08
N LEU A 238 23.71 36.13 -0.52
CA LEU A 238 24.00 34.79 -1.06
C LEU A 238 22.79 34.12 -1.70
N TRP A 239 21.65 34.81 -1.77
CA TRP A 239 20.46 34.29 -2.44
C TRP A 239 19.98 35.29 -3.50
N PRO A 240 20.38 35.10 -4.77
CA PRO A 240 20.12 36.07 -5.84
C PRO A 240 18.65 36.42 -6.06
N ALA A 241 17.72 35.52 -5.71
CA ALA A 241 16.28 35.78 -5.74
C ALA A 241 15.88 37.05 -4.95
N TRP A 242 16.55 37.37 -3.85
CA TRP A 242 16.31 38.61 -3.09
C TRP A 242 16.58 39.88 -3.89
N TRP A 243 17.49 39.84 -4.86
CA TRP A 243 17.90 41.02 -5.61
C TRP A 243 16.91 41.39 -6.72
N PHE A 244 16.22 40.39 -7.26
CA PHE A 244 15.33 40.56 -8.42
C PHE A 244 13.85 40.36 -8.07
N ARG A 245 13.54 39.51 -7.08
CA ARG A 245 12.17 39.16 -6.69
C ARG A 245 11.99 39.14 -5.16
N PRO A 246 12.26 40.25 -4.44
CA PRO A 246 12.21 40.27 -2.99
C PRO A 246 10.80 39.99 -2.43
N GLY A 247 9.74 40.45 -3.10
CA GLY A 247 8.35 40.19 -2.68
C GLY A 247 7.98 38.72 -2.75
N GLU A 248 8.24 38.06 -3.89
CA GLU A 248 8.00 36.61 -4.06
C GLU A 248 8.89 35.77 -3.14
N THR A 249 10.14 36.19 -2.92
CA THR A 249 11.06 35.50 -2.00
C THR A 249 10.56 35.59 -0.56
N PHE A 250 10.10 36.77 -0.14
CA PHE A 250 9.48 36.96 1.17
C PHE A 250 8.21 36.13 1.31
N ASP A 251 7.32 36.16 0.32
CA ASP A 251 6.07 35.39 0.31
C ASP A 251 6.31 33.88 0.43
N LEU A 252 7.31 33.36 -0.31
CA LEU A 252 7.75 31.97 -0.22
C LEU A 252 8.17 31.60 1.20
N LEU A 253 8.97 32.43 1.87
CA LEU A 253 9.42 32.15 3.25
C LEU A 253 8.31 32.33 4.29
N TRP A 254 7.48 33.36 4.12
CA TRP A 254 6.46 33.73 5.09
C TRP A 254 5.27 32.80 5.01
N ASN A 255 4.58 32.75 3.87
CA ASN A 255 3.34 32.01 3.71
C ASN A 255 3.60 30.51 3.52
N LYS A 256 4.55 30.12 2.66
CA LYS A 256 4.84 28.70 2.42
C LYS A 256 5.83 28.09 3.41
N GLY A 257 6.77 28.88 3.94
CA GLY A 257 7.76 28.39 4.90
C GLY A 257 7.26 28.40 6.34
N LEU A 258 6.85 29.56 6.86
CA LEU A 258 6.49 29.76 8.26
C LEU A 258 5.04 29.33 8.55
N PHE A 259 4.08 29.81 7.76
CA PHE A 259 2.65 29.54 7.99
C PHE A 259 2.21 28.14 7.61
N HIS A 260 2.61 27.60 6.45
CA HIS A 260 2.30 26.19 6.14
C HIS A 260 3.00 25.20 7.08
N ALA A 261 4.16 25.54 7.68
CA ALA A 261 4.73 24.71 8.76
C ALA A 261 3.89 24.78 10.06
N VAL A 262 3.22 25.91 10.30
CA VAL A 262 2.27 26.10 11.42
C VAL A 262 0.89 25.46 11.12
N GLU A 263 0.43 25.46 9.86
CA GLU A 263 -0.82 24.80 9.45
C GLU A 263 -0.65 23.28 9.31
N ALA A 264 0.50 22.80 8.82
CA ALA A 264 0.89 21.39 8.87
C ALA A 264 1.09 20.88 10.31
N THR A 265 1.20 21.79 11.30
CA THR A 265 1.13 21.41 12.72
C THR A 265 -0.29 21.40 13.28
N SER A 266 -1.28 21.86 12.51
CA SER A 266 -2.71 21.67 12.77
C SER A 266 -3.36 20.57 11.90
N GLY A 267 -2.63 19.98 10.95
CA GLY A 267 -3.13 18.89 10.11
C GLY A 267 -2.03 17.89 9.69
N GLN A 268 -2.19 16.64 10.14
CA GLN A 268 -1.65 15.42 9.51
C GLN A 268 -0.13 15.30 9.33
N ALA A 269 0.63 15.31 10.43
CA ALA A 269 1.94 14.66 10.44
C ALA A 269 1.91 13.56 11.51
N ASP A 270 1.29 12.45 11.14
CA ASP A 270 1.37 11.19 11.88
C ASP A 270 2.86 10.90 12.16
N LEU A 271 3.23 10.75 13.42
CA LEU A 271 4.59 10.49 13.85
C LEU A 271 4.62 9.34 14.84
N TYR A 272 5.48 8.37 14.58
CA TYR A 272 5.72 7.28 15.51
C TYR A 272 6.50 7.75 16.74
N PHE A 273 6.00 7.43 17.93
CA PHE A 273 6.68 7.64 19.20
C PHE A 273 6.07 6.75 20.28
N TRP A 274 6.91 6.08 21.07
CA TRP A 274 6.46 5.30 22.23
C TRP A 274 5.45 4.19 21.87
N GLY A 275 5.71 3.46 20.79
CA GLY A 275 4.90 2.32 20.36
C GLY A 275 3.63 2.65 19.58
N ALA A 276 3.37 3.91 19.27
CA ALA A 276 2.15 4.34 18.59
C ALA A 276 2.38 5.52 17.64
N VAL A 277 1.49 5.68 16.67
CA VAL A 277 1.42 6.82 15.77
C VAL A 277 0.62 7.95 16.42
N HIS A 278 1.18 9.17 16.44
CA HIS A 278 0.57 10.37 17.05
C HIS A 278 0.21 11.41 15.99
N PRO A 279 -1.07 11.58 15.64
CA PRO A 279 -1.50 12.53 14.59
C PRO A 279 -1.27 14.01 14.89
N ALA A 280 -1.21 14.37 16.19
CA ALA A 280 -0.92 15.73 16.67
C ALA A 280 0.57 15.94 17.05
N GLY A 281 1.41 14.94 16.79
CA GLY A 281 2.82 14.91 17.16
C GLY A 281 3.10 14.44 18.60
N PRO A 282 4.34 14.02 18.90
CA PRO A 282 4.68 13.25 20.10
C PRO A 282 4.90 14.06 21.39
N GLY A 283 4.47 15.33 21.41
CA GLY A 283 4.62 16.22 22.57
C GLY A 283 6.07 16.62 22.90
N PRO A 284 6.30 17.26 24.08
CA PRO A 284 7.59 17.86 24.43
C PRO A 284 8.67 16.86 24.85
N TRP A 285 8.31 15.61 25.16
CA TRP A 285 9.24 14.58 25.62
C TRP A 285 10.07 13.94 24.51
N PHE A 286 9.73 14.18 23.25
CA PHE A 286 10.41 13.59 22.09
C PHE A 286 11.93 13.84 22.11
N TYR A 287 12.39 15.09 22.21
CA TYR A 287 13.82 15.42 22.17
C TYR A 287 14.60 14.99 23.43
N PRO A 288 14.06 15.10 24.66
CA PRO A 288 14.69 14.50 25.84
C PRO A 288 14.88 12.99 25.72
N VAL A 289 13.86 12.26 25.26
CA VAL A 289 13.94 10.81 25.03
C VAL A 289 14.95 10.50 23.92
N LEU A 290 14.88 11.23 22.81
CA LEU A 290 15.84 11.14 21.72
C LEU A 290 17.27 11.34 22.19
N ALA A 291 17.53 12.36 23.02
CA ALA A 291 18.86 12.62 23.56
C ALA A 291 19.36 11.43 24.40
N GLY A 292 18.50 10.82 25.22
CA GLY A 292 18.85 9.65 26.02
C GLY A 292 19.16 8.39 25.19
N LEU A 293 18.44 8.21 24.09
CA LEU A 293 18.54 7.01 23.23
C LEU A 293 19.59 7.13 22.12
N ARG A 294 19.85 8.32 21.58
CA ARG A 294 20.68 8.51 20.38
C ARG A 294 22.04 9.12 20.65
N LEU A 295 22.20 9.86 21.75
CA LEU A 295 23.50 10.42 22.10
C LEU A 295 24.37 9.41 22.80
N THR A 296 25.66 9.56 22.61
CA THR A 296 26.64 8.73 23.29
C THR A 296 26.63 8.90 24.82
N PRO A 297 26.94 7.85 25.60
CA PRO A 297 26.93 7.91 27.08
C PRO A 297 27.71 9.07 27.67
N TRP A 298 28.91 9.34 27.14
CA TRP A 298 29.77 10.42 27.63
C TRP A 298 29.22 11.80 27.33
N LEU A 299 28.48 11.98 26.23
CA LEU A 299 27.83 13.25 25.93
C LEU A 299 26.71 13.57 26.92
N ILE A 300 25.90 12.55 27.25
CA ILE A 300 24.83 12.66 28.25
C ILE A 300 25.43 12.93 29.63
N LEU A 301 26.40 12.12 30.06
CA LEU A 301 27.04 12.28 31.37
C LEU A 301 27.76 13.63 31.50
N GLY A 302 28.50 14.05 30.48
CA GLY A 302 29.17 15.35 30.47
C GLY A 302 28.20 16.51 30.55
N GLY A 303 27.09 16.46 29.82
CA GLY A 303 26.02 17.46 29.89
C GLY A 303 25.36 17.53 31.28
N LEU A 304 25.02 16.37 31.87
CA LEU A 304 24.40 16.30 33.21
C LEU A 304 25.35 16.79 34.31
N ILE A 305 26.63 16.43 34.25
CA ILE A 305 27.65 16.90 35.20
C ILE A 305 27.84 18.41 35.08
N ALA A 306 27.94 18.94 33.85
CA ALA A 306 28.06 20.37 33.60
C ALA A 306 26.85 21.14 34.18
N LEU A 307 25.64 20.64 33.91
CA LEU A 307 24.40 21.23 34.43
C LEU A 307 24.34 21.18 35.97
N GLY A 308 24.65 20.02 36.57
CA GLY A 308 24.65 19.85 38.02
C GLY A 308 25.68 20.74 38.73
N ARG A 309 26.89 20.84 38.18
CA ARG A 309 27.95 21.73 38.69
C ARG A 309 27.54 23.20 38.59
N TRP A 310 26.93 23.60 37.46
CA TRP A 310 26.41 24.95 37.27
C TRP A 310 25.31 25.27 38.30
N LEU A 311 24.27 24.43 38.39
CA LEU A 311 23.16 24.59 39.36
C LEU A 311 23.67 24.69 40.79
N TRP A 312 24.57 23.77 41.19
CA TRP A 312 25.17 23.78 42.53
C TRP A 312 25.94 25.05 42.84
N SER A 313 26.68 25.57 41.86
CA SER A 313 27.47 26.78 42.00
C SER A 313 26.62 28.05 42.07
N THR A 314 25.53 28.10 41.29
CA THR A 314 24.55 29.19 41.27
C THR A 314 23.72 29.22 42.55
N LEU A 315 23.20 28.08 43.01
CA LEU A 315 22.41 27.96 44.24
C LEU A 315 23.21 28.36 45.49
N ARG A 316 24.53 28.17 45.48
CA ARG A 316 25.41 28.58 46.58
C ARG A 316 25.87 30.04 46.51
N GLY A 317 25.50 30.78 45.46
CA GLY A 317 25.97 32.15 45.23
C GLY A 317 27.48 32.25 45.05
N ARG A 318 28.15 31.15 44.66
CA ARG A 318 29.63 31.03 44.69
C ARG A 318 30.29 31.13 43.33
N ALA A 319 29.54 31.14 42.23
CA ALA A 319 30.11 31.25 40.89
C ALA A 319 29.88 32.65 40.29
N PRO A 320 30.95 33.34 39.83
CA PRO A 320 30.75 34.45 38.89
C PRO A 320 30.10 33.92 37.61
N LEU A 321 29.20 34.70 37.00
CA LEU A 321 28.60 34.37 35.71
C LEU A 321 29.71 34.22 34.63
N ASP A 322 30.01 32.98 34.24
CA ASP A 322 30.85 32.67 33.09
C ASP A 322 30.03 32.83 31.81
N LEU A 323 30.28 33.91 31.06
CA LEU A 323 29.59 34.21 29.81
C LEU A 323 29.70 33.08 28.78
N ASN A 324 30.79 32.32 28.79
CA ASN A 324 30.97 31.22 27.84
C ASN A 324 29.99 30.08 28.13
N LEU A 325 29.87 29.69 29.39
CA LEU A 325 28.93 28.67 29.83
C LEU A 325 27.48 29.15 29.65
N VAL A 326 27.19 30.40 29.98
CA VAL A 326 25.87 31.02 29.79
C VAL A 326 25.50 31.04 28.31
N GLY A 327 26.42 31.38 27.42
CA GLY A 327 26.19 31.34 25.97
C GLY A 327 25.83 29.94 25.47
N LEU A 328 26.52 28.90 25.93
CA LEU A 328 26.20 27.50 25.60
C LEU A 328 24.83 27.07 26.13
N LEU A 329 24.49 27.43 27.38
CA LEU A 329 23.21 27.08 27.99
C LEU A 329 22.04 27.86 27.35
N LEU A 330 22.21 29.16 27.07
CA LEU A 330 21.22 29.96 26.34
C LEU A 330 20.98 29.37 24.95
N TYR A 331 22.04 28.99 24.24
CA TYR A 331 21.92 28.35 22.93
C TYR A 331 21.10 27.06 22.99
N LEU A 332 21.44 26.15 23.91
CA LEU A 332 20.73 24.89 24.08
C LEU A 332 19.27 25.10 24.49
N GLY A 333 19.00 26.05 25.39
CA GLY A 333 17.63 26.37 25.84
C GLY A 333 16.78 27.00 24.73
N VAL A 334 17.29 28.04 24.08
CA VAL A 334 16.58 28.75 23.00
C VAL A 334 16.33 27.81 21.82
N TYR A 335 17.37 27.13 21.32
CA TYR A 335 17.19 26.23 20.18
C TYR A 335 16.31 25.03 20.55
N GLY A 336 16.50 24.46 21.74
CA GLY A 336 15.65 23.38 22.26
C GLY A 336 14.17 23.75 22.31
N LEU A 337 13.85 24.98 22.75
CA LEU A 337 12.48 25.51 22.70
C LEU A 337 11.97 25.64 21.27
N VAL A 338 12.76 26.25 20.37
CA VAL A 338 12.37 26.44 18.96
C VAL A 338 12.01 25.13 18.26
N ILE A 339 12.75 24.04 18.51
CA ILE A 339 12.45 22.74 17.90
C ILE A 339 11.31 21.98 18.60
N THR A 340 11.07 22.25 19.89
CA THR A 340 10.05 21.54 20.68
C THR A 340 8.64 22.07 20.42
N LEU A 341 8.51 23.37 20.11
CA LEU A 341 7.21 24.03 19.91
C LEU A 341 6.40 23.50 18.71
N PRO A 342 6.98 23.27 17.52
CA PRO A 342 6.22 22.71 16.39
C PRO A 342 5.75 21.27 16.67
N GLY A 343 4.56 20.91 16.16
CA GLY A 343 4.04 19.53 16.18
C GLY A 343 4.91 18.53 15.43
N GLN A 344 5.44 18.91 14.26
CA GLN A 344 6.33 18.08 13.45
C GLN A 344 7.71 17.94 14.12
N LYS A 345 8.10 16.70 14.46
CA LYS A 345 9.36 16.39 15.13
C LYS A 345 10.11 15.28 14.40
N LEU A 346 11.40 15.50 14.20
CA LEU A 346 12.32 14.56 13.57
C LEU A 346 13.65 14.57 14.32
N ASP A 347 14.32 13.42 14.33
CA ASP A 347 15.62 13.23 15.00
C ASP A 347 16.68 14.23 14.51
N ARG A 348 16.74 14.48 13.20
CA ARG A 348 17.66 15.40 12.56
C ARG A 348 17.57 16.85 13.05
N PHE A 349 16.42 17.28 13.58
CA PHE A 349 16.28 18.64 14.12
C PHE A 349 17.07 18.83 15.42
N PHE A 350 17.47 17.75 16.08
CA PHE A 350 18.33 17.83 17.27
C PHE A 350 19.81 18.10 16.92
N THR A 351 20.22 17.90 15.66
CA THR A 351 21.63 17.97 15.21
C THR A 351 22.35 19.25 15.65
N PRO A 352 21.76 20.46 15.57
CA PRO A 352 22.45 21.68 16.00
C PRO A 352 22.74 21.79 17.51
N MET A 353 22.09 20.99 18.37
CA MET A 353 22.42 20.98 19.80
C MET A 353 23.73 20.24 20.09
N ILE A 354 24.10 19.27 19.24
CA ILE A 354 25.22 18.36 19.47
C ILE A 354 26.55 19.10 19.65
N PRO A 355 26.97 20.05 18.78
CA PRO A 355 28.25 20.72 18.96
C PRO A 355 28.37 21.51 20.27
N ALA A 356 27.29 22.11 20.78
CA ALA A 356 27.34 22.79 22.07
C ALA A 356 27.46 21.78 23.23
N LEU A 357 26.76 20.65 23.15
CA LEU A 357 26.88 19.56 24.12
C LEU A 357 28.29 18.97 24.15
N THR A 358 28.95 18.79 22.99
CA THR A 358 30.32 18.25 22.95
C THR A 358 31.33 19.20 23.56
N VAL A 359 31.13 20.52 23.44
CA VAL A 359 31.95 21.54 24.12
C VAL A 359 31.76 21.45 25.64
N LEU A 360 30.52 21.36 26.13
CA LEU A 360 30.23 21.19 27.56
C LEU A 360 30.89 19.93 28.11
N THR A 361 30.74 18.80 27.41
CA THR A 361 31.36 17.53 27.79
C THR A 361 32.89 17.62 27.77
N ALA A 362 33.49 18.30 26.79
CA ALA A 362 34.94 18.49 26.74
C ALA A 362 35.47 19.32 27.92
N ILE A 363 34.71 20.32 28.36
CA ILE A 363 35.03 21.11 29.56
C ILE A 363 35.04 20.22 30.80
N GLU A 364 34.02 19.37 31.00
CA GLU A 364 33.95 18.47 32.15
C GLU A 364 35.02 17.37 32.10
N ILE A 365 35.31 16.81 30.92
CA ILE A 365 36.44 15.87 30.75
C ILE A 365 37.75 16.55 31.15
N ALA A 366 37.99 17.81 30.73
CA ALA A 366 39.19 18.53 31.11
C ALA A 366 39.30 18.76 32.63
N HIS A 367 38.18 19.11 33.29
CA HIS A 367 38.15 19.24 34.76
C HIS A 367 38.46 17.91 35.46
N ILE A 368 37.89 16.80 34.99
CA ILE A 368 38.14 15.46 35.55
C ILE A 368 39.61 15.07 35.37
N ILE A 369 40.18 15.30 34.18
CA ILE A 369 41.60 15.00 33.91
C ILE A 369 42.50 15.82 34.83
N GLN A 370 42.22 17.11 35.00
CA GLN A 370 42.97 17.97 35.90
C GLN A 370 42.87 17.49 37.35
N TRP A 371 41.65 17.21 37.84
CA TRP A 371 41.42 16.72 39.19
C TRP A 371 42.13 15.39 39.46
N LEU A 372 42.07 14.44 38.52
CA LEU A 372 42.78 13.16 38.60
C LEU A 372 44.30 13.38 38.63
N SER A 373 44.81 14.21 37.72
CA SER A 373 46.24 14.51 37.64
C SER A 373 46.76 15.12 38.94
N GLU A 374 46.04 16.10 39.51
CA GLU A 374 46.40 16.71 40.79
C GLU A 374 46.29 15.72 41.96
N SER A 375 45.23 14.90 42.00
CA SER A 375 45.01 13.92 43.07
C SER A 375 46.10 12.85 43.09
N ILE A 376 46.50 12.35 41.91
CA ILE A 376 47.61 11.42 41.73
C ILE A 376 48.92 12.07 42.20
N SER A 377 49.16 13.33 41.80
CA SER A 377 50.37 14.08 42.15
C SER A 377 50.48 14.34 43.65
N ARG A 378 49.37 14.58 44.36
CA ARG A 378 49.33 14.80 45.81
C ARG A 378 49.58 13.52 46.62
N ARG A 379 49.17 12.35 46.12
CA ARG A 379 49.31 11.06 46.83
C ARG A 379 50.69 10.42 46.67
N LEU A 380 51.45 10.77 45.63
CA LEU A 380 52.78 10.22 45.37
C LEU A 380 53.87 11.13 45.97
N LYS A 381 54.74 10.58 46.83
CA LYS A 381 55.97 11.29 47.28
C LYS A 381 56.86 11.58 46.06
N PRO A 382 57.61 12.70 46.02
CA PRO A 382 58.43 13.06 44.87
C PRO A 382 59.65 12.12 44.76
N THR A 383 59.45 10.99 44.08
CA THR A 383 60.49 10.02 43.73
C THR A 383 60.66 9.97 42.21
N ARG A 384 61.71 9.30 41.70
CA ARG A 384 61.97 9.12 40.26
C ARG A 384 60.79 8.50 39.48
N THR A 385 59.85 7.86 40.18
CA THR A 385 58.62 7.25 39.66
C THR A 385 57.41 8.21 39.59
N SER A 386 57.48 9.42 40.13
CA SER A 386 56.37 10.40 40.14
C SER A 386 55.98 10.89 38.72
N HIS A 387 56.90 10.81 37.75
CA HIS A 387 56.64 11.15 36.35
C HIS A 387 55.91 10.04 35.56
N LEU A 388 55.80 8.81 36.08
CA LEU A 388 55.13 7.70 35.40
C LEU A 388 53.61 7.80 35.47
N ALA A 389 53.06 8.23 36.61
CA ALA A 389 51.62 8.26 36.83
C ALA A 389 50.85 9.21 35.90
N PRO A 390 51.28 10.47 35.66
CA PRO A 390 50.64 11.32 34.64
C PRO A 390 50.80 10.76 33.23
N ARG A 391 51.94 10.13 32.90
CA ARG A 391 52.13 9.45 31.60
C ARG A 391 51.15 8.29 31.41
N LEU A 392 50.93 7.49 32.45
CA LEU A 392 49.93 6.42 32.44
C LEU A 392 48.51 6.96 32.27
N LEU A 393 48.15 8.07 32.94
CA LEU A 393 46.85 8.73 32.74
C LEU A 393 46.65 9.16 31.27
N TYR A 394 47.64 9.81 30.65
CA TYR A 394 47.57 10.20 29.24
C TYR A 394 47.51 8.98 28.30
N LEU A 395 48.23 7.90 28.60
CA LEU A 395 48.15 6.64 27.86
C LEU A 395 46.75 6.02 27.95
N SER A 396 46.15 5.99 29.15
CA SER A 396 44.78 5.51 29.35
C SER A 396 43.75 6.35 28.60
N LEU A 397 43.89 7.69 28.62
CA LEU A 397 43.01 8.58 27.86
C LEU A 397 43.15 8.37 26.35
N THR A 398 44.38 8.15 25.87
CA THR A 398 44.63 7.81 24.46
C THR A 398 43.99 6.48 24.10
N PHE A 399 44.11 5.47 24.96
CA PHE A 399 43.45 4.18 24.78
C PHE A 399 41.92 4.31 24.74
N ILE A 400 41.32 5.11 25.64
CA ILE A 400 39.88 5.40 25.64
C ILE A 400 39.46 6.09 24.33
N ALA A 401 40.24 7.07 23.86
CA ALA A 401 39.96 7.74 22.59
C ALA A 401 40.05 6.78 21.39
N LEU A 402 41.02 5.87 21.37
CA LEU A 402 41.12 4.84 20.33
C LEU A 402 39.98 3.82 20.41
N ALA A 403 39.59 3.41 21.62
CA ALA A 403 38.43 2.54 21.84
C ALA A 403 37.12 3.23 21.39
N LEU A 404 37.03 4.55 21.55
CA LEU A 404 35.93 5.35 21.03
C LEU A 404 35.88 5.30 19.51
N VAL A 405 36.99 5.63 18.85
CA VAL A 405 37.11 5.58 17.39
C VAL A 405 36.74 4.19 16.87
N TRP A 406 37.28 3.13 17.50
CA TRP A 406 36.96 1.74 17.19
C TRP A 406 35.47 1.42 17.38
N HIS A 407 34.86 1.87 18.47
CA HIS A 407 33.45 1.62 18.74
C HIS A 407 32.57 2.25 17.66
N ILE A 408 32.85 3.51 17.30
CA ILE A 408 32.09 4.27 16.31
C ILE A 408 32.34 3.72 14.90
N SER A 409 33.55 3.25 14.58
CA SER A 409 33.84 2.65 13.28
C SER A 409 33.07 1.37 13.01
N ARG A 410 32.56 0.67 14.03
CA ARG A 410 31.68 -0.50 13.83
C ARG A 410 30.29 -0.15 13.29
N TYR A 411 29.92 1.12 13.35
CA TYR A 411 28.70 1.65 12.73
C TYR A 411 28.97 2.26 11.36
N HIS A 412 30.24 2.28 10.91
CA HIS A 412 30.54 2.65 9.53
C HIS A 412 29.93 1.60 8.59
N PRO A 413 29.22 2.00 7.52
CA PRO A 413 28.94 3.37 7.08
C PRO A 413 27.58 3.94 7.53
N LEU A 414 26.77 3.12 8.22
CA LEU A 414 25.41 3.42 8.67
C LEU A 414 25.36 3.97 10.09
N TYR A 415 25.95 5.15 10.33
CA TYR A 415 25.98 5.74 11.68
C TYR A 415 24.59 6.07 12.25
N SER A 416 23.57 6.16 11.39
CA SER A 416 22.16 6.34 11.76
C SER A 416 21.57 5.15 12.50
N THR A 417 22.20 3.97 12.53
CA THR A 417 21.74 2.81 13.32
C THR A 417 22.26 2.83 14.76
N TYR A 418 23.08 3.83 15.13
CA TYR A 418 23.62 3.94 16.48
C TYR A 418 22.54 4.24 17.52
N PHE A 419 22.56 3.50 18.60
CA PHE A 419 21.83 3.81 19.83
C PHE A 419 22.76 3.72 21.03
N ASN A 420 22.42 4.48 22.05
CA ASN A 420 23.11 4.48 23.32
C ASN A 420 23.02 3.08 23.95
N PRO A 421 24.15 2.37 24.12
CA PRO A 421 24.15 1.01 24.66
C PRO A 421 23.70 0.93 26.12
N LEU A 422 23.67 2.06 26.85
CA LEU A 422 23.17 2.12 28.23
C LEU A 422 21.65 2.33 28.32
N SER A 423 20.97 2.50 27.18
CA SER A 423 19.58 2.94 27.14
C SER A 423 18.55 1.83 26.94
N GLY A 424 18.98 0.59 26.65
CA GLY A 424 18.09 -0.55 26.50
C GLY A 424 18.55 -1.55 25.46
N THR A 425 17.61 -2.35 24.96
CA THR A 425 17.83 -3.31 23.87
C THR A 425 17.43 -2.71 22.53
N PRO A 426 17.91 -3.29 21.41
CA PRO A 426 17.49 -2.84 20.07
C PRO A 426 15.98 -2.79 19.87
N GLN A 427 15.24 -3.77 20.37
CA GLN A 427 13.79 -3.82 20.27
C GLN A 427 13.12 -2.67 21.01
N PHE A 428 13.64 -2.29 22.19
CA PHE A 428 13.13 -1.14 22.92
C PHE A 428 13.37 0.17 22.15
N TRP A 429 14.51 0.31 21.46
CA TRP A 429 14.81 1.49 20.67
C TRP A 429 13.86 1.66 19.49
N ALA A 430 13.64 0.57 18.75
CA ALA A 430 12.67 0.52 17.65
C ALA A 430 11.23 0.74 18.14
N TRP A 431 10.91 0.35 19.36
CA TRP A 431 9.61 0.66 19.96
C TRP A 431 9.47 2.13 20.39
N ALA A 432 10.55 2.75 20.89
CA ALA A 432 10.49 4.08 21.50
C ALA A 432 10.56 5.23 20.48
N LEU A 433 11.36 5.09 19.42
CA LEU A 433 11.65 6.17 18.45
C LEU A 433 11.43 5.73 17.01
N PRO A 434 11.13 6.68 16.10
CA PRO A 434 11.14 6.40 14.67
C PRO A 434 12.57 6.02 14.27
N ILE A 435 12.69 4.92 13.54
CA ILE A 435 13.95 4.41 12.99
C ILE A 435 13.85 4.23 11.49
N GLY A 436 15.00 4.10 10.84
CA GLY A 436 15.05 3.84 9.43
C GLY A 436 15.14 5.11 8.58
N HIS A 437 16.34 5.38 8.08
CA HIS A 437 16.66 6.38 7.06
C HIS A 437 16.95 5.73 5.70
N GLY A 438 16.41 4.55 5.41
CA GLY A 438 16.63 3.82 4.16
C GLY A 438 17.76 2.79 4.23
N GLU A 439 18.21 2.43 5.44
CA GLU A 439 19.17 1.35 5.64
C GLU A 439 18.61 0.03 5.10
N GLY A 440 19.44 -0.72 4.37
CA GLY A 440 19.06 -2.04 3.89
C GLY A 440 18.30 -2.09 2.57
N VAL A 441 17.72 -0.98 2.10
CA VAL A 441 17.01 -0.93 0.81
C VAL A 441 17.96 -1.26 -0.34
N ASN A 442 19.10 -0.58 -0.42
CA ASN A 442 20.10 -0.84 -1.46
C ASN A 442 20.64 -2.28 -1.39
N SER A 443 20.93 -2.81 -0.18
CA SER A 443 21.47 -4.17 -0.07
C SER A 443 20.46 -5.25 -0.48
N ALA A 444 19.17 -5.04 -0.22
CA ALA A 444 18.10 -5.91 -0.71
C ALA A 444 17.99 -5.87 -2.26
N LEU A 445 18.15 -4.69 -2.87
CA LEU A 445 18.07 -4.54 -4.32
C LEU A 445 19.33 -5.06 -5.03
N LEU A 446 20.51 -4.89 -4.44
CA LEU A 446 21.74 -5.53 -4.91
C LEU A 446 21.65 -7.05 -4.82
N TYR A 447 21.00 -7.58 -3.77
CA TYR A 447 20.73 -9.00 -3.66
C TYR A 447 19.84 -9.49 -4.81
N LEU A 448 18.75 -8.77 -5.15
CA LEU A 448 17.92 -9.08 -6.32
C LEU A 448 18.73 -9.01 -7.63
N ALA A 449 19.49 -7.94 -7.86
CA ALA A 449 20.30 -7.79 -9.06
C ALA A 449 21.34 -8.93 -9.21
N GLY A 450 21.77 -9.54 -8.11
CA GLY A 450 22.63 -10.72 -8.11
C GLY A 450 21.94 -12.03 -8.54
N GLN A 451 20.61 -12.10 -8.56
CA GLN A 451 19.86 -13.30 -8.95
C GLN A 451 19.61 -13.43 -10.46
N GLY A 452 19.75 -12.36 -11.23
CA GLY A 452 19.50 -12.37 -12.68
C GLY A 452 19.10 -11.02 -13.23
N ASP A 453 18.66 -11.00 -14.49
CA ASP A 453 18.11 -9.77 -15.09
C ASP A 453 16.71 -9.46 -14.53
N MET A 454 16.59 -8.29 -13.89
CA MET A 454 15.35 -7.81 -13.30
C MET A 454 14.57 -6.86 -14.22
N SER A 455 15.00 -6.65 -15.47
CA SER A 455 14.37 -5.71 -16.42
C SER A 455 12.88 -5.97 -16.70
N GLN A 456 12.46 -7.24 -16.64
CA GLN A 456 11.07 -7.68 -16.83
C GLN A 456 10.33 -7.95 -15.51
N LYS A 457 10.97 -7.65 -14.37
CA LYS A 457 10.42 -7.90 -13.04
C LYS A 457 9.78 -6.65 -12.46
N THR A 458 8.78 -6.86 -11.63
CA THR A 458 8.03 -5.82 -10.94
C THR A 458 8.32 -5.85 -9.44
N LEU A 459 8.47 -4.67 -8.83
CA LEU A 459 8.74 -4.53 -7.41
C LEU A 459 7.84 -3.46 -6.81
N LEU A 460 7.19 -3.81 -5.69
CA LEU A 460 6.50 -2.85 -4.85
C LEU A 460 7.41 -2.42 -3.69
N CYS A 461 7.61 -1.11 -3.53
CA CYS A 461 8.45 -0.51 -2.49
C CYS A 461 7.71 0.42 -1.53
N GLY A 462 6.37 0.43 -1.53
CA GLY A 462 5.57 1.32 -0.68
C GLY A 462 5.96 2.81 -0.80
N THR A 463 6.02 3.50 0.33
CA THR A 463 6.50 4.89 0.47
C THR A 463 8.01 5.02 0.22
N ASN A 464 8.75 3.92 0.24
CA ASN A 464 10.18 3.85 -0.06
C ASN A 464 10.48 3.82 -1.58
N LEU A 465 9.47 3.93 -2.46
CA LEU A 465 9.66 3.94 -3.92
C LEU A 465 10.80 4.86 -4.41
N PRO A 466 10.93 6.13 -3.95
CA PRO A 466 12.05 6.99 -4.35
C PRO A 466 13.44 6.47 -3.95
N ARG A 467 13.52 5.59 -2.94
CA ARG A 467 14.76 4.96 -2.47
C ARG A 467 15.08 3.69 -3.27
N CYS A 468 14.09 3.05 -3.90
CA CYS A 468 14.26 1.86 -4.74
C CYS A 468 14.62 2.16 -6.19
N GLU A 469 14.09 3.25 -6.74
CA GLU A 469 14.32 3.71 -8.12
C GLU A 469 15.80 3.72 -8.57
N PRO A 470 16.80 4.09 -7.74
CA PRO A 470 18.20 4.06 -8.15
C PRO A 470 18.77 2.68 -8.43
N PHE A 471 18.24 1.66 -7.75
CA PHE A 471 18.90 0.36 -7.60
C PHE A 471 18.11 -0.79 -8.23
N PHE A 472 16.89 -0.53 -8.69
CA PHE A 472 16.06 -1.51 -9.38
C PHE A 472 15.88 -1.12 -10.85
N ASN A 473 16.31 -1.99 -11.78
CA ASN A 473 16.24 -1.74 -13.22
C ASN A 473 14.96 -2.29 -13.88
N GLY A 474 14.07 -2.92 -13.11
CA GLY A 474 12.75 -3.37 -13.54
C GLY A 474 11.68 -2.30 -13.38
N THR A 475 10.41 -2.73 -13.31
CA THR A 475 9.26 -1.85 -13.15
C THR A 475 8.91 -1.68 -11.66
N LEU A 476 8.94 -0.45 -11.15
CA LEU A 476 8.43 -0.14 -9.81
C LEU A 476 6.93 0.12 -9.87
N LEU A 477 6.16 -0.62 -9.07
CA LEU A 477 4.73 -0.37 -8.94
C LEU A 477 4.50 0.80 -7.99
N PRO A 478 3.65 1.78 -8.36
CA PRO A 478 3.31 2.89 -7.48
C PRO A 478 2.60 2.38 -6.23
N GLN A 479 2.72 3.14 -5.15
CA GLN A 479 1.97 2.84 -3.94
C GLN A 479 0.48 3.13 -4.19
N GLU A 480 -0.31 2.07 -4.32
CA GLU A 480 -1.77 2.09 -4.27
C GLU A 480 -2.25 1.66 -2.88
N ASP A 481 -3.55 1.78 -2.61
CA ASP A 481 -4.15 1.19 -1.40
C ASP A 481 -3.83 -0.31 -1.36
N LEU A 482 -3.00 -0.74 -0.43
CA LEU A 482 -2.58 -2.15 -0.31
C LEU A 482 -3.76 -3.08 -0.02
N ARG A 483 -4.87 -2.55 0.51
CA ARG A 483 -6.13 -3.29 0.69
C ARG A 483 -6.84 -3.58 -0.64
N SER A 484 -6.47 -2.90 -1.73
CA SER A 484 -6.96 -3.22 -3.07
C SER A 484 -6.40 -4.54 -3.62
N GLY A 485 -5.35 -5.10 -3.01
CA GLY A 485 -4.66 -6.27 -3.53
C GLY A 485 -3.73 -5.99 -4.70
N ALA A 486 -3.55 -4.72 -5.10
CA ALA A 486 -2.64 -4.36 -6.19
C ALA A 486 -1.21 -4.87 -5.99
N TRP A 487 -0.78 -5.04 -4.72
CA TRP A 487 0.53 -5.60 -4.37
C TRP A 487 0.74 -7.04 -4.87
N PHE A 488 -0.34 -7.79 -5.13
CA PHE A 488 -0.27 -9.15 -5.68
C PHE A 488 0.18 -9.19 -7.15
N LYS A 489 0.19 -8.03 -7.83
CA LYS A 489 0.71 -7.88 -9.21
C LYS A 489 2.24 -7.77 -9.25
N ALA A 490 2.89 -7.51 -8.11
CA ALA A 490 4.33 -7.39 -8.03
C ALA A 490 4.98 -8.78 -8.03
N ASP A 491 6.15 -8.97 -8.64
CA ASP A 491 6.98 -10.17 -8.45
C ASP A 491 7.60 -10.17 -7.04
N TYR A 492 7.94 -8.98 -6.54
CA TYR A 492 8.60 -8.78 -5.25
C TYR A 492 7.93 -7.67 -4.46
N VAL A 493 7.93 -7.82 -3.14
CA VAL A 493 7.58 -6.75 -2.21
C VAL A 493 8.78 -6.48 -1.32
N LEU A 494 9.17 -5.23 -1.27
CA LEU A 494 10.12 -4.68 -0.31
C LEU A 494 9.39 -3.69 0.57
N TRP A 495 9.47 -3.88 1.88
CA TRP A 495 9.08 -2.84 2.84
C TRP A 495 10.22 -2.59 3.82
N HIS A 496 10.18 -1.43 4.43
CA HIS A 496 11.18 -0.98 5.37
C HIS A 496 10.55 -0.64 6.74
N VAL A 497 11.38 -0.59 7.78
CA VAL A 497 10.94 -0.50 9.18
C VAL A 497 10.13 0.76 9.48
N ASP A 498 10.40 1.87 8.78
CA ASP A 498 9.61 3.10 8.90
C ASP A 498 8.15 2.88 8.48
N GLU A 499 7.89 2.05 7.48
CA GLU A 499 6.54 1.71 7.00
C GLU A 499 5.79 0.79 7.95
N GLU A 500 6.50 -0.08 8.66
CA GLU A 500 5.91 -0.92 9.70
C GLU A 500 5.55 -0.09 10.94
N GLN A 501 6.43 0.81 11.38
CA GLN A 501 6.16 1.74 12.50
C GLN A 501 5.00 2.70 12.19
N MET A 502 4.87 3.10 10.94
CA MET A 502 3.84 4.04 10.48
C MET A 502 2.54 3.36 10.01
N GLU A 503 2.42 2.03 10.19
CA GLU A 503 1.24 1.26 9.79
C GLU A 503 0.84 1.43 8.31
N VAL A 504 1.82 1.65 7.43
CA VAL A 504 1.60 1.85 5.99
C VAL A 504 1.15 0.54 5.34
N PHE A 505 1.77 -0.57 5.73
CA PHE A 505 1.35 -1.91 5.30
C PHE A 505 0.27 -2.44 6.26
N PRO A 506 -0.91 -2.86 5.75
CA PRO A 506 -1.93 -3.48 6.58
C PRO A 506 -1.38 -4.72 7.30
N ALA A 507 -1.73 -4.90 8.56
CA ALA A 507 -1.24 -5.99 9.39
C ALA A 507 -1.54 -7.38 8.79
N GLU A 508 -2.66 -7.50 8.09
CA GLU A 508 -3.09 -8.74 7.43
C GLU A 508 -2.21 -9.08 6.22
N VAL A 509 -1.74 -8.06 5.48
CA VAL A 509 -0.81 -8.23 4.36
C VAL A 509 0.57 -8.62 4.86
N LEU A 510 1.06 -7.97 5.93
CA LEU A 510 2.33 -8.33 6.56
C LEU A 510 2.31 -9.76 7.13
N ALA A 511 1.19 -10.16 7.76
CA ALA A 511 1.02 -11.51 8.28
C ALA A 511 1.08 -12.58 7.17
N TYR A 512 0.53 -12.27 6.00
CA TYR A 512 0.65 -13.11 4.81
C TYR A 512 2.08 -13.15 4.26
N LEU A 513 2.68 -11.98 4.00
CA LEU A 513 4.01 -11.90 3.39
C LEU A 513 5.09 -12.58 4.24
N ARG A 514 4.99 -12.50 5.58
CA ARG A 514 5.91 -13.20 6.50
C ARG A 514 5.85 -14.73 6.41
N ARG A 515 4.79 -15.29 5.82
CA ARG A 515 4.66 -16.74 5.55
C ARG A 515 5.26 -17.12 4.19
N GLN A 516 5.52 -16.15 3.33
CA GLN A 516 6.11 -16.37 2.00
C GLN A 516 7.62 -16.61 2.11
N PRO A 517 8.25 -17.17 1.06
CA PRO A 517 9.70 -17.33 1.01
C PRO A 517 10.41 -16.00 1.24
N GLN A 518 11.09 -15.90 2.38
CA GLN A 518 11.91 -14.75 2.73
C GLN A 518 13.19 -14.77 1.88
N LEU A 519 13.34 -13.78 1.00
CA LEU A 519 14.50 -13.69 0.10
C LEU A 519 15.68 -13.00 0.78
N TYR A 520 15.42 -11.88 1.45
CA TYR A 520 16.47 -11.10 2.09
C TYR A 520 15.92 -10.28 3.27
N VAL A 521 16.72 -10.16 4.33
CA VAL A 521 16.46 -9.25 5.44
C VAL A 521 17.73 -8.48 5.76
N ALA A 522 17.62 -7.16 5.79
CA ALA A 522 18.71 -6.27 6.12
C ALA A 522 18.83 -6.13 7.64
N HIS A 523 19.71 -6.94 8.24
CA HIS A 523 19.96 -6.93 9.68
C HIS A 523 21.19 -6.08 10.03
N TYR A 524 21.00 -5.01 10.81
CA TYR A 524 22.07 -4.13 11.27
C TYR A 524 21.97 -3.86 12.76
N HIS A 525 23.08 -4.10 13.47
CA HIS A 525 23.25 -3.74 14.89
C HIS A 525 22.12 -4.21 15.82
N GLY A 526 21.53 -5.38 15.54
CA GLY A 526 20.48 -6.00 16.36
C GLY A 526 19.04 -5.66 15.94
N LEU A 527 18.85 -4.98 14.80
CA LEU A 527 17.54 -4.66 14.23
C LEU A 527 17.46 -5.05 12.76
N ASP A 528 16.26 -5.44 12.34
CA ASP A 528 15.90 -5.62 10.94
C ASP A 528 15.33 -4.31 10.41
N TYR A 529 15.82 -3.85 9.26
CA TYR A 529 15.44 -2.55 8.66
C TYR A 529 14.64 -2.69 7.37
N SER A 530 14.92 -3.71 6.57
CA SER A 530 14.24 -3.94 5.29
C SER A 530 14.00 -5.42 5.11
N TRP A 531 12.83 -5.76 4.60
CA TRP A 531 12.47 -7.13 4.25
C TRP A 531 12.09 -7.22 2.79
N LEU A 532 12.57 -8.26 2.13
CA LEU A 532 12.30 -8.56 0.75
C LEU A 532 11.71 -9.97 0.65
N TYR A 533 10.53 -10.04 0.06
CA TYR A 533 9.79 -11.29 -0.16
C TYR A 533 9.45 -11.47 -1.64
N ALA A 534 9.42 -12.72 -2.07
CA ALA A 534 8.77 -13.09 -3.32
C ALA A 534 7.25 -13.07 -3.12
N VAL A 535 6.53 -12.53 -4.08
CA VAL A 535 5.07 -12.63 -4.12
C VAL A 535 4.69 -13.79 -5.04
N PRO A 536 3.79 -14.69 -4.60
CA PRO A 536 3.27 -15.74 -5.48
C PRO A 536 2.71 -15.17 -6.78
N GLN A 537 3.09 -15.79 -7.90
CA GLN A 537 2.67 -15.38 -9.24
C GLN A 537 1.66 -16.39 -9.79
N PRO A 538 0.36 -16.19 -9.57
CA PRO A 538 -0.65 -17.09 -10.13
C PRO A 538 -0.67 -16.96 -11.65
N ALA A 539 -0.82 -18.08 -12.34
CA ALA A 539 -0.98 -18.15 -13.78
C ALA A 539 -2.19 -17.33 -14.26
N PHE A 540 -3.25 -17.26 -13.44
CA PHE A 540 -4.48 -16.53 -13.73
C PHE A 540 -4.77 -15.49 -12.65
N LEU A 541 -4.45 -14.22 -12.94
CA LEU A 541 -4.76 -13.09 -12.06
C LEU A 541 -6.24 -12.67 -12.18
N ALA A 542 -6.93 -12.61 -11.05
CA ALA A 542 -8.35 -12.28 -10.96
C ALA A 542 -8.59 -10.87 -10.41
N SER A 543 -7.88 -9.87 -10.94
CA SER A 543 -7.83 -8.50 -10.38
C SER A 543 -9.17 -7.78 -10.14
N LYS A 544 -10.26 -8.22 -10.82
CA LYS A 544 -11.61 -7.67 -10.67
C LYS A 544 -12.54 -8.54 -9.83
N ALA A 545 -12.06 -9.68 -9.32
CA ALA A 545 -12.88 -10.68 -8.66
C ALA A 545 -13.09 -10.34 -7.17
N ARG A 546 -14.14 -9.58 -6.89
CA ARG A 546 -14.53 -9.20 -5.53
C ARG A 546 -16.03 -9.36 -5.31
N LEU A 547 -16.40 -10.01 -4.22
CA LEU A 547 -17.74 -10.04 -3.65
C LEU A 547 -17.72 -9.18 -2.39
N GLU A 548 -18.29 -7.99 -2.47
CA GLU A 548 -18.19 -6.99 -1.40
C GLU A 548 -18.66 -7.54 -0.05
N GLY A 549 -17.82 -7.40 0.97
CA GLY A 549 -18.10 -7.87 2.33
C GLY A 549 -18.00 -9.38 2.52
N VAL A 550 -17.71 -10.16 1.48
CA VAL A 550 -17.54 -11.62 1.54
C VAL A 550 -16.08 -11.99 1.34
N ALA A 551 -15.56 -11.80 0.12
CA ALA A 551 -14.21 -12.20 -0.24
C ALA A 551 -13.71 -11.53 -1.51
N ARG A 552 -12.39 -11.51 -1.69
CA ARG A 552 -11.71 -11.08 -2.92
C ARG A 552 -10.76 -12.17 -3.39
N LEU A 553 -10.88 -12.57 -4.65
CA LEU A 553 -9.98 -13.53 -5.27
C LEU A 553 -8.83 -12.78 -5.96
N PHE A 554 -7.58 -13.09 -5.61
CA PHE A 554 -6.41 -12.48 -6.25
C PHE A 554 -5.99 -13.24 -7.51
N GLY A 555 -6.08 -14.56 -7.48
CA GLY A 555 -5.75 -15.42 -8.61
C GLY A 555 -5.70 -16.90 -8.23
N TYR A 556 -5.36 -17.73 -9.21
CA TYR A 556 -5.22 -19.16 -9.04
C TYR A 556 -4.28 -19.78 -10.08
N ASP A 557 -3.80 -20.98 -9.78
CA ASP A 557 -2.95 -21.83 -10.62
C ASP A 557 -3.61 -23.19 -10.85
N ALA A 558 -3.43 -23.75 -12.04
CA ALA A 558 -3.87 -25.12 -12.37
C ALA A 558 -2.75 -26.16 -12.21
N GLY A 559 -1.73 -25.91 -11.36
CA GLY A 559 -0.64 -26.86 -11.11
C GLY A 559 0.16 -27.28 -12.35
N GLY A 560 0.23 -26.42 -13.37
CA GLY A 560 0.85 -26.72 -14.67
C GLY A 560 0.00 -27.55 -15.64
N GLN A 561 -1.26 -27.87 -15.30
CA GLN A 561 -2.20 -28.52 -16.21
C GLN A 561 -2.63 -27.55 -17.31
N ASP A 562 -2.63 -28.03 -18.56
CA ASP A 562 -3.18 -27.29 -19.70
C ASP A 562 -4.71 -27.47 -19.73
N LEU A 563 -5.43 -26.45 -19.27
CA LEU A 563 -6.89 -26.46 -19.19
C LEU A 563 -7.59 -26.57 -20.56
N SER A 564 -6.86 -26.34 -21.66
CA SER A 564 -7.34 -26.54 -23.03
C SER A 564 -7.21 -27.99 -23.53
N ARG A 565 -6.59 -28.88 -22.72
CA ARG A 565 -6.30 -30.27 -23.08
C ARG A 565 -6.56 -31.21 -21.91
N LEU A 566 -7.80 -31.22 -21.44
CA LEU A 566 -8.24 -32.12 -20.37
C LEU A 566 -8.88 -33.39 -20.96
N ALA A 567 -8.90 -34.47 -20.18
CA ALA A 567 -9.62 -35.70 -20.48
C ALA A 567 -10.71 -35.98 -19.44
N ALA A 568 -11.76 -36.70 -19.84
CA ALA A 568 -12.75 -37.21 -18.91
C ALA A 568 -12.07 -38.10 -17.84
N GLY A 569 -12.47 -37.97 -16.57
CA GLY A 569 -11.84 -38.66 -15.44
C GLY A 569 -10.61 -37.97 -14.85
N ASP A 570 -10.09 -36.91 -15.48
CA ASP A 570 -9.02 -36.09 -14.88
C ASP A 570 -9.50 -35.41 -13.60
N THR A 571 -8.55 -34.95 -12.78
CA THR A 571 -8.84 -34.04 -11.66
C THR A 571 -8.10 -32.74 -11.90
N ILE A 572 -8.85 -31.63 -11.97
CA ILE A 572 -8.26 -30.30 -12.02
C ILE A 572 -7.83 -29.93 -10.61
N LYS A 573 -6.53 -29.68 -10.43
CA LYS A 573 -5.95 -29.27 -9.14
C LYS A 573 -5.68 -27.79 -9.17
N LEU A 574 -6.46 -27.04 -8.41
CA LEU A 574 -6.30 -25.59 -8.32
C LEU A 574 -5.59 -25.23 -7.03
N HIS A 575 -4.66 -24.29 -7.12
CA HIS A 575 -4.10 -23.55 -6.00
C HIS A 575 -4.66 -22.12 -6.06
N VAL A 576 -5.22 -21.62 -4.96
CA VAL A 576 -6.08 -20.43 -4.96
C VAL A 576 -5.62 -19.43 -3.91
N TYR A 577 -5.62 -18.14 -4.27
CA TYR A 577 -5.20 -17.03 -3.42
C TYR A 577 -6.35 -16.04 -3.24
N TRP A 578 -6.85 -15.86 -2.01
CA TRP A 578 -7.97 -14.95 -1.75
C TRP A 578 -7.84 -14.22 -0.42
N GLN A 579 -8.61 -13.14 -0.26
CA GLN A 579 -8.78 -12.42 0.99
C GLN A 579 -10.20 -12.64 1.52
N ASN A 580 -10.31 -12.96 2.80
CA ASN A 580 -11.59 -12.98 3.50
C ASN A 580 -11.99 -11.53 3.85
N GLU A 581 -13.07 -11.00 3.26
CA GLU A 581 -13.55 -9.63 3.55
C GLU A 581 -14.72 -9.60 4.55
N GLY A 582 -15.12 -10.75 5.09
CA GLY A 582 -16.23 -10.89 6.03
C GLY A 582 -17.12 -12.12 5.81
N GLN A 583 -16.61 -13.17 5.14
CA GLN A 583 -17.39 -14.39 4.88
C GLN A 583 -17.94 -14.99 6.18
N ALA A 584 -19.20 -15.43 6.17
CA ALA A 584 -19.82 -16.09 7.29
C ALA A 584 -19.32 -17.54 7.42
N HIS A 585 -19.22 -18.08 8.63
CA HIS A 585 -18.71 -19.43 8.89
C HIS A 585 -19.42 -20.56 8.13
N GLN A 586 -20.65 -20.35 7.69
CA GLN A 586 -21.44 -21.35 6.97
C GLN A 586 -21.28 -21.25 5.43
N GLN A 587 -20.67 -20.17 4.94
CA GLN A 587 -20.45 -19.97 3.52
C GLN A 587 -19.28 -20.83 3.04
N GLN A 588 -19.48 -21.50 1.91
CA GLN A 588 -18.48 -22.35 1.27
C GLN A 588 -17.98 -21.67 0.00
N PHE A 589 -16.65 -21.60 -0.14
CA PHE A 589 -16.01 -21.15 -1.37
C PHE A 589 -15.98 -22.31 -2.36
N TRP A 590 -16.89 -22.32 -3.32
CA TRP A 590 -17.03 -23.39 -4.30
C TRP A 590 -16.35 -23.06 -5.63
N TRP A 591 -16.01 -24.12 -6.35
CA TRP A 591 -15.54 -24.12 -7.74
C TRP A 591 -16.34 -25.15 -8.53
N ARG A 592 -16.76 -24.79 -9.75
CA ARG A 592 -17.63 -25.61 -10.60
C ARG A 592 -17.08 -25.72 -12.02
N VAL A 593 -17.26 -26.87 -12.63
CA VAL A 593 -17.19 -27.02 -14.09
C VAL A 593 -18.62 -27.02 -14.62
N VAL A 594 -18.90 -26.10 -15.54
CA VAL A 594 -20.21 -25.96 -16.17
C VAL A 594 -20.12 -26.03 -17.69
N ASP A 595 -21.18 -26.47 -18.34
CA ASP A 595 -21.30 -26.36 -19.79
C ASP A 595 -22.07 -25.09 -20.21
N HIS A 596 -22.23 -24.90 -21.53
CA HIS A 596 -22.94 -23.77 -22.11
C HIS A 596 -24.45 -23.71 -21.74
N SER A 597 -25.02 -24.80 -21.24
CA SER A 597 -26.41 -24.86 -20.77
C SER A 597 -26.55 -24.52 -19.28
N GLY A 598 -25.42 -24.33 -18.58
CA GLY A 598 -25.37 -24.07 -17.14
C GLY A 598 -25.42 -25.33 -16.29
N TYR A 599 -25.31 -26.52 -16.87
CA TYR A 599 -25.27 -27.77 -16.10
C TYR A 599 -23.94 -27.90 -15.35
N VAL A 600 -24.00 -28.18 -14.04
CA VAL A 600 -22.81 -28.38 -13.20
C VAL A 600 -22.33 -29.83 -13.30
N TRP A 601 -21.19 -30.03 -13.93
CA TRP A 601 -20.57 -31.34 -14.14
C TRP A 601 -19.72 -31.79 -12.96
N SER A 602 -19.11 -30.85 -12.25
CA SER A 602 -18.28 -31.11 -11.08
C SER A 602 -18.33 -29.89 -10.17
N GLU A 603 -18.32 -30.12 -8.86
CA GLU A 603 -18.23 -29.09 -7.84
C GLU A 603 -17.26 -29.54 -6.74
N ALA A 604 -16.43 -28.61 -6.25
CA ALA A 604 -15.58 -28.82 -5.10
C ALA A 604 -15.47 -27.53 -4.28
N VAL A 605 -15.25 -27.67 -2.98
CA VAL A 605 -15.05 -26.53 -2.06
C VAL A 605 -13.55 -26.34 -1.81
N THR A 606 -13.11 -25.08 -1.79
CA THR A 606 -11.74 -24.71 -1.47
C THR A 606 -11.41 -25.08 -0.03
N GLN A 607 -10.31 -25.81 0.14
CA GLN A 607 -9.74 -26.13 1.44
C GLN A 607 -8.54 -25.21 1.68
N PRO A 608 -8.54 -24.37 2.74
CA PRO A 608 -7.35 -23.63 3.13
C PRO A 608 -6.17 -24.57 3.34
N LEU A 609 -4.96 -24.12 3.01
CA LEU A 609 -3.75 -24.85 3.36
C LEU A 609 -3.62 -24.97 4.89
N PRO A 610 -2.94 -26.00 5.41
CA PRO A 610 -2.82 -26.23 6.87
C PRO A 610 -2.34 -25.01 7.66
N ASP A 611 -1.38 -24.25 7.13
CA ASP A 611 -0.85 -23.05 7.78
C ASP A 611 -1.83 -21.87 7.79
N PHE A 612 -2.88 -21.93 6.97
CA PHE A 612 -3.85 -20.87 6.73
C PHE A 612 -5.23 -21.15 7.31
N GLU A 613 -5.50 -22.33 7.86
CA GLU A 613 -6.81 -22.71 8.42
C GLU A 613 -7.31 -21.70 9.48
N ALA A 614 -6.42 -21.29 10.39
CA ALA A 614 -6.75 -20.31 11.43
C ALA A 614 -6.88 -18.87 10.91
N GLU A 615 -6.24 -18.55 9.79
CA GLU A 615 -6.35 -17.22 9.16
C GLU A 615 -7.61 -17.12 8.30
N ALA A 616 -8.05 -18.23 7.70
CA ALA A 616 -9.21 -18.28 6.81
C ALA A 616 -10.51 -17.79 7.46
N VAL A 617 -10.61 -17.82 8.79
CA VAL A 617 -11.77 -17.33 9.55
C VAL A 617 -11.66 -15.85 9.94
N LYS A 618 -10.50 -15.22 9.81
CA LYS A 618 -10.29 -13.82 10.21
C LYS A 618 -10.63 -12.87 9.07
N LYS A 619 -11.45 -11.86 9.39
CA LYS A 619 -11.73 -10.77 8.45
C LYS A 619 -10.44 -10.01 8.12
N GLY A 620 -10.23 -9.74 6.84
CA GLY A 620 -9.06 -9.07 6.27
C GLY A 620 -7.90 -10.00 5.91
N ALA A 621 -7.88 -11.25 6.41
CA ALA A 621 -6.77 -12.16 6.19
C ALA A 621 -6.65 -12.59 4.73
N VAL A 622 -5.41 -12.68 4.25
CA VAL A 622 -5.06 -13.25 2.94
C VAL A 622 -4.66 -14.70 3.14
N VAL A 623 -5.18 -15.57 2.28
CA VAL A 623 -5.28 -17.01 2.50
C VAL A 623 -4.92 -17.75 1.21
N GLU A 624 -4.20 -18.86 1.37
CA GLU A 624 -3.95 -19.83 0.31
C GLU A 624 -4.75 -21.12 0.55
N GLY A 625 -5.15 -21.77 -0.53
CA GLY A 625 -5.92 -23.00 -0.46
C GLY A 625 -5.88 -23.80 -1.73
N THR A 626 -6.46 -24.99 -1.68
CA THR A 626 -6.48 -25.94 -2.78
C THR A 626 -7.90 -26.40 -3.10
N VAL A 627 -8.09 -26.78 -4.35
CA VAL A 627 -9.32 -27.39 -4.84
C VAL A 627 -8.94 -28.59 -5.68
N ASN A 628 -9.57 -29.73 -5.41
CA ASN A 628 -9.49 -30.91 -6.28
C ASN A 628 -10.86 -31.11 -6.92
N LEU A 629 -10.96 -30.78 -8.21
CA LEU A 629 -12.21 -30.78 -8.98
C LEU A 629 -12.20 -31.98 -9.95
N PRO A 630 -12.81 -33.12 -9.57
CA PRO A 630 -12.78 -34.34 -10.38
C PRO A 630 -13.75 -34.21 -11.57
N LEU A 631 -13.27 -34.44 -12.78
CA LEU A 631 -14.10 -34.51 -13.98
C LEU A 631 -14.76 -35.89 -14.06
N PRO A 632 -16.07 -35.97 -14.34
CA PRO A 632 -16.74 -37.26 -14.51
C PRO A 632 -16.08 -38.11 -15.62
N PRO A 633 -15.97 -39.44 -15.46
CA PRO A 633 -15.37 -40.32 -16.47
C PRO A 633 -16.23 -40.44 -17.74
N ASP A 634 -17.53 -40.10 -17.65
CA ASP A 634 -18.51 -40.08 -18.75
C ASP A 634 -18.77 -38.67 -19.31
N LEU A 635 -17.88 -37.70 -18.99
CA LEU A 635 -17.94 -36.32 -19.48
C LEU A 635 -17.69 -36.28 -21.00
N PRO A 636 -18.63 -35.75 -21.82
CA PRO A 636 -18.43 -35.68 -23.26
C PRO A 636 -17.31 -34.70 -23.65
N PRO A 637 -16.60 -34.95 -24.75
CA PRO A 637 -15.69 -33.96 -25.33
C PRO A 637 -16.42 -32.67 -25.70
N GLY A 638 -15.80 -31.53 -25.43
CA GLY A 638 -16.38 -30.23 -25.73
C GLY A 638 -15.82 -29.09 -24.89
N PRO A 639 -16.32 -27.87 -25.15
CA PRO A 639 -16.00 -26.69 -24.35
C PRO A 639 -16.79 -26.68 -23.04
N TYR A 640 -16.11 -26.29 -21.96
CA TYR A 640 -16.68 -26.08 -20.62
C TYR A 640 -16.14 -24.79 -20.03
N ALA A 641 -16.77 -24.31 -18.96
CA ALA A 641 -16.32 -23.15 -18.22
C ALA A 641 -16.08 -23.50 -16.75
N LEU A 642 -15.00 -22.98 -16.20
CA LEU A 642 -14.72 -22.95 -14.77
C LEU A 642 -15.42 -21.74 -14.15
N GLN A 643 -16.12 -21.96 -13.05
CA GLN A 643 -16.75 -20.92 -12.26
C GLN A 643 -16.33 -21.05 -10.80
N ALA A 644 -16.32 -19.93 -10.08
CA ALA A 644 -16.00 -19.90 -8.67
C ALA A 644 -16.88 -18.87 -7.95
N GLY A 645 -17.25 -19.15 -6.71
CA GLY A 645 -18.12 -18.27 -5.96
C GLY A 645 -18.34 -18.74 -4.53
N PHE A 646 -19.25 -18.05 -3.84
CA PHE A 646 -19.64 -18.41 -2.49
C PHE A 646 -21.10 -18.84 -2.47
N ALA A 647 -21.40 -19.86 -1.68
CA ALA A 647 -22.77 -20.29 -1.42
C ALA A 647 -22.95 -20.55 0.07
N ASN A 648 -24.16 -20.30 0.56
CA ASN A 648 -24.66 -20.91 1.78
C ASN A 648 -25.30 -22.27 1.44
N LYS A 649 -25.58 -23.11 2.43
CA LYS A 649 -26.05 -24.51 2.31
C LYS A 649 -27.06 -24.82 1.18
N THR A 650 -27.84 -23.84 0.75
CA THR A 650 -28.88 -23.97 -0.27
C THR A 650 -28.99 -22.76 -1.23
N GLU A 651 -28.18 -21.71 -1.06
CA GLU A 651 -28.35 -20.44 -1.79
C GLU A 651 -26.99 -19.86 -2.20
N GLU A 652 -26.89 -19.43 -3.46
CA GLU A 652 -25.70 -18.79 -3.99
C GLU A 652 -25.59 -17.35 -3.49
N VAL A 653 -24.45 -17.01 -2.88
CA VAL A 653 -24.17 -15.65 -2.37
C VAL A 653 -23.66 -14.76 -3.51
N GLY A 654 -22.86 -15.33 -4.41
CA GLY A 654 -22.36 -14.64 -5.59
C GLY A 654 -21.23 -15.40 -6.26
N GLN A 655 -20.98 -15.05 -7.53
CA GLN A 655 -19.96 -15.64 -8.39
C GLN A 655 -18.88 -14.61 -8.71
N PHE A 656 -17.63 -15.04 -8.75
CA PHE A 656 -16.50 -14.21 -9.17
C PHE A 656 -16.43 -14.06 -10.70
N PRO A 657 -16.11 -12.86 -11.20
CA PRO A 657 -15.71 -12.67 -12.59
C PRO A 657 -14.28 -13.21 -12.81
N LEU A 658 -14.17 -14.43 -13.34
CA LEU A 658 -12.89 -15.06 -13.67
C LEU A 658 -12.34 -14.56 -15.02
N PRO A 659 -11.01 -14.56 -15.22
CA PRO A 659 -10.41 -14.21 -16.51
C PRO A 659 -10.66 -15.31 -17.56
N ALA A 660 -11.05 -14.93 -18.78
CA ALA A 660 -11.39 -15.86 -19.87
C ALA A 660 -10.33 -16.95 -20.10
N ALA A 661 -9.05 -16.54 -20.19
CA ALA A 661 -7.92 -17.45 -20.43
C ALA A 661 -7.72 -18.53 -19.35
N GLY A 662 -8.27 -18.33 -18.14
CA GLY A 662 -8.20 -19.31 -17.04
C GLY A 662 -9.54 -19.95 -16.71
N SER A 663 -10.63 -19.52 -17.35
CA SER A 663 -11.97 -20.04 -17.10
C SER A 663 -12.50 -20.93 -18.23
N GLU A 664 -11.92 -20.87 -19.43
CA GLU A 664 -12.30 -21.75 -20.53
C GLU A 664 -11.58 -23.09 -20.44
N LEU A 665 -12.34 -24.18 -20.49
CA LEU A 665 -11.87 -25.55 -20.40
C LEU A 665 -12.22 -26.28 -21.70
N THR A 666 -11.34 -27.15 -22.17
CA THR A 666 -11.64 -28.04 -23.30
C THR A 666 -11.31 -29.47 -22.92
N VAL A 667 -12.33 -30.32 -23.01
CA VAL A 667 -12.20 -31.75 -22.75
C VAL A 667 -12.16 -32.48 -24.08
N GLY A 668 -11.14 -33.29 -24.28
CA GLY A 668 -10.95 -34.11 -25.48
C GLY A 668 -10.89 -35.61 -25.15
N GLY A 669 -10.66 -36.40 -26.20
CA GLY A 669 -10.51 -37.86 -26.08
C GLY A 669 -11.84 -38.61 -26.01
N VAL A 670 -11.78 -39.92 -25.74
CA VAL A 670 -12.97 -40.75 -25.53
C VAL A 670 -13.27 -40.76 -24.03
N PRO A 671 -14.55 -40.62 -23.60
CA PRO A 671 -14.90 -40.75 -22.19
C PRO A 671 -14.32 -42.02 -21.56
N ALA A 672 -13.69 -41.85 -20.39
CA ALA A 672 -12.88 -42.86 -19.72
C ALA A 672 -13.70 -44.04 -19.15
N GLY A 673 -14.99 -43.86 -18.88
CA GLY A 673 -15.83 -44.93 -18.35
C GLY A 673 -17.21 -44.48 -17.87
N PRO A 674 -18.06 -45.43 -17.44
CA PRO A 674 -19.43 -45.12 -17.04
C PRO A 674 -19.51 -44.49 -15.65
N THR A 675 -20.42 -43.54 -15.47
CA THR A 675 -20.99 -43.23 -14.16
C THR A 675 -22.29 -44.02 -13.97
N GLN A 676 -22.57 -44.44 -12.74
CA GLN A 676 -23.82 -45.15 -12.44
C GLN A 676 -25.02 -44.19 -12.45
N PRO A 677 -26.05 -44.45 -13.26
CA PRO A 677 -27.31 -43.71 -13.18
C PRO A 677 -28.08 -44.12 -11.91
N GLY A 678 -28.81 -43.18 -11.31
CA GLY A 678 -29.69 -43.47 -10.19
C GLY A 678 -30.88 -44.36 -10.57
N GLN A 679 -31.36 -44.30 -11.81
CA GLN A 679 -32.35 -45.25 -12.36
C GLN A 679 -31.80 -46.02 -13.56
N GLN A 680 -31.73 -47.35 -13.47
CA GLN A 680 -31.24 -48.21 -14.54
C GLN A 680 -32.38 -48.67 -15.44
N VAL A 681 -32.17 -48.57 -16.77
CA VAL A 681 -33.16 -48.95 -17.79
C VAL A 681 -32.58 -49.98 -18.76
N ASN A 682 -31.30 -49.87 -19.12
CA ASN A 682 -30.57 -50.79 -20.01
C ASN A 682 -31.36 -51.21 -21.28
N TYR A 683 -31.73 -50.23 -22.11
CA TYR A 683 -32.55 -50.42 -23.32
C TYR A 683 -31.80 -50.01 -24.59
N LEU A 684 -31.81 -50.86 -25.62
CA LEU A 684 -31.22 -50.53 -26.92
C LEU A 684 -32.23 -49.72 -27.75
N ILE A 685 -32.04 -48.40 -27.82
CA ILE A 685 -33.02 -47.47 -28.43
C ILE A 685 -32.88 -47.40 -29.95
N ALA A 686 -31.65 -47.53 -30.45
CA ALA A 686 -31.30 -47.52 -31.87
C ALA A 686 -30.11 -48.48 -32.10
N PRO A 687 -29.82 -48.89 -33.35
CA PRO A 687 -28.60 -49.63 -33.67
C PRO A 687 -27.37 -48.91 -33.10
N GLY A 688 -26.61 -49.61 -32.28
CA GLY A 688 -25.44 -49.08 -31.55
C GLY A 688 -25.69 -48.13 -30.39
N LEU A 689 -26.90 -47.61 -30.13
CA LEU A 689 -27.17 -46.68 -29.04
C LEU A 689 -27.98 -47.35 -27.92
N ARG A 690 -27.38 -47.53 -26.73
CA ARG A 690 -28.05 -48.09 -25.55
C ARG A 690 -28.23 -47.04 -24.46
N LEU A 691 -29.47 -46.84 -24.03
CA LEU A 691 -29.79 -46.11 -22.80
C LEU A 691 -29.50 -46.99 -21.59
N ARG A 692 -28.52 -46.62 -20.79
CA ARG A 692 -28.15 -47.32 -19.54
C ARG A 692 -29.10 -46.95 -18.41
N GLY A 693 -29.50 -45.69 -18.35
CA GLY A 693 -30.36 -45.17 -17.30
C GLY A 693 -30.56 -43.67 -17.41
N TYR A 694 -31.22 -43.11 -16.42
CA TYR A 694 -31.49 -41.68 -16.33
C TYR A 694 -31.52 -41.22 -14.88
N ASP A 695 -31.41 -39.90 -14.69
CA ASP A 695 -31.67 -39.20 -13.44
C ASP A 695 -32.54 -37.96 -13.68
N LEU A 696 -33.41 -37.68 -12.72
CA LEU A 696 -34.24 -36.47 -12.67
C LEU A 696 -33.80 -35.63 -11.47
N SER A 697 -33.55 -34.34 -11.71
CA SER A 697 -33.16 -33.39 -10.63
C SER A 697 -34.21 -33.28 -9.53
N SER A 698 -35.50 -33.43 -9.87
CA SER A 698 -36.59 -33.56 -8.91
C SER A 698 -37.68 -34.51 -9.45
N ARG A 699 -38.42 -35.14 -8.55
CA ARG A 699 -39.65 -35.89 -8.89
C ARG A 699 -40.92 -35.12 -8.54
N GLU A 700 -40.79 -33.97 -7.90
CA GLU A 700 -41.88 -33.03 -7.63
C GLU A 700 -41.54 -31.70 -8.30
N ALA A 701 -42.47 -31.16 -9.07
CA ALA A 701 -42.30 -29.89 -9.78
C ALA A 701 -43.62 -29.11 -9.77
N THR A 702 -43.55 -27.80 -9.94
CA THR A 702 -44.70 -26.95 -10.22
C THR A 702 -44.78 -26.65 -11.73
N PRO A 703 -45.96 -26.29 -12.27
CA PRO A 703 -46.07 -25.90 -13.67
C PRO A 703 -45.07 -24.78 -14.01
N GLY A 704 -44.41 -24.84 -15.17
CA GLY A 704 -43.35 -23.88 -15.53
C GLY A 704 -41.98 -24.06 -14.87
N ASP A 705 -41.80 -25.04 -13.98
CA ASP A 705 -40.47 -25.35 -13.45
C ASP A 705 -39.52 -25.83 -14.55
N LEU A 706 -38.23 -25.57 -14.34
CA LEU A 706 -37.15 -26.15 -15.13
C LEU A 706 -36.65 -27.43 -14.46
N LEU A 707 -36.56 -28.52 -15.21
CA LEU A 707 -36.17 -29.83 -14.72
C LEU A 707 -35.00 -30.39 -15.53
N TRP A 708 -33.89 -30.71 -14.88
CA TRP A 708 -32.82 -31.49 -15.51
C TRP A 708 -33.22 -32.96 -15.62
N LEU A 709 -33.19 -33.48 -16.84
CA LEU A 709 -33.20 -34.90 -17.18
C LEU A 709 -31.81 -35.28 -17.70
N THR A 710 -31.11 -36.12 -16.94
CA THR A 710 -29.78 -36.60 -17.31
C THR A 710 -29.88 -38.01 -17.84
N LEU A 711 -29.49 -38.23 -19.10
CA LEU A 711 -29.53 -39.53 -19.77
C LEU A 711 -28.13 -40.13 -19.83
N TYR A 712 -28.00 -41.41 -19.48
CA TYR A 712 -26.73 -42.14 -19.46
C TYR A 712 -26.70 -43.14 -20.60
N TRP A 713 -25.72 -43.01 -21.48
CA TRP A 713 -25.64 -43.74 -22.73
C TRP A 713 -24.43 -44.67 -22.81
N GLN A 714 -24.56 -45.71 -23.62
CA GLN A 714 -23.47 -46.55 -24.08
C GLN A 714 -23.54 -46.66 -25.61
N GLY A 715 -22.49 -46.22 -26.30
CA GLY A 715 -22.27 -46.54 -27.72
C GLY A 715 -21.74 -47.96 -27.82
N VAL A 716 -22.55 -48.92 -28.26
CA VAL A 716 -22.19 -50.35 -28.30
C VAL A 716 -21.28 -50.67 -29.48
N GLU A 717 -21.52 -49.98 -30.60
CA GLU A 717 -20.78 -50.06 -31.86
C GLU A 717 -20.72 -48.66 -32.49
N GLU A 718 -19.90 -48.47 -33.53
CA GLU A 718 -19.84 -47.20 -34.26
C GLU A 718 -21.18 -46.92 -34.95
N MET A 719 -21.67 -45.68 -34.84
CA MET A 719 -22.95 -45.27 -35.39
C MET A 719 -22.71 -44.44 -36.67
N PRO A 720 -23.27 -44.82 -37.83
CA PRO A 720 -22.96 -44.16 -39.10
C PRO A 720 -23.69 -42.83 -39.30
N GLN A 721 -24.61 -42.46 -38.38
CA GLN A 721 -25.43 -41.26 -38.48
C GLN A 721 -25.71 -40.67 -37.10
N ASP A 722 -26.14 -39.41 -37.10
CA ASP A 722 -26.53 -38.69 -35.90
C ASP A 722 -27.99 -38.99 -35.54
N TYR A 723 -28.22 -39.47 -34.32
CA TYR A 723 -29.55 -39.76 -33.81
C TYR A 723 -30.17 -38.52 -33.14
N THR A 724 -31.47 -38.37 -33.29
CA THR A 724 -32.29 -37.41 -32.56
C THR A 724 -33.32 -38.18 -31.73
N LEU A 725 -33.49 -37.80 -30.48
CA LEU A 725 -34.47 -38.37 -29.57
C LEU A 725 -35.72 -37.51 -29.55
N ALA A 726 -36.87 -38.13 -29.36
CA ALA A 726 -38.11 -37.45 -29.03
C ALA A 726 -38.54 -37.88 -27.62
N LEU A 727 -38.54 -36.95 -26.68
CA LEU A 727 -39.06 -37.13 -25.33
C LEU A 727 -40.49 -36.59 -25.29
N ARG A 728 -41.43 -37.35 -24.74
CA ARG A 728 -42.83 -36.96 -24.60
C ARG A 728 -43.23 -36.98 -23.12
N LEU A 729 -43.98 -35.97 -22.70
CA LEU A 729 -44.64 -35.94 -21.40
C LEU A 729 -46.07 -36.45 -21.56
N LEU A 730 -46.40 -37.53 -20.86
CA LEU A 730 -47.72 -38.17 -20.90
C LEU A 730 -48.51 -37.84 -19.64
N ASP A 731 -49.80 -37.56 -19.79
CA ASP A 731 -50.72 -37.44 -18.66
C ASP A 731 -51.12 -38.83 -18.10
N PRO A 732 -51.87 -38.90 -16.99
CA PRO A 732 -52.36 -40.17 -16.43
C PRO A 732 -53.25 -41.00 -17.38
N SER A 733 -53.83 -40.39 -18.42
CA SER A 733 -54.63 -41.06 -19.44
C SER A 733 -53.79 -41.64 -20.60
N GLY A 734 -52.48 -41.35 -20.61
CA GLY A 734 -51.54 -41.72 -21.65
C GLY A 734 -51.51 -40.76 -22.85
N GLN A 735 -52.16 -39.60 -22.74
CA GLN A 735 -52.15 -38.57 -23.78
C GLN A 735 -50.85 -37.77 -23.73
N VAL A 736 -50.26 -37.49 -24.90
CA VAL A 736 -49.10 -36.62 -25.03
C VAL A 736 -49.52 -35.17 -24.80
N ILE A 737 -48.92 -34.54 -23.79
CA ILE A 737 -49.16 -33.13 -23.45
C ILE A 737 -48.11 -32.22 -24.07
N MET A 738 -46.85 -32.66 -24.05
CA MET A 738 -45.72 -31.93 -24.62
C MET A 738 -44.67 -32.92 -25.15
N GLY A 739 -43.82 -32.46 -26.08
CA GLY A 739 -42.64 -33.20 -26.48
C GLY A 739 -41.45 -32.29 -26.77
N TRP A 740 -40.26 -32.86 -26.62
CA TRP A 740 -38.97 -32.23 -26.90
C TRP A 740 -38.20 -33.11 -27.89
N GLU A 741 -37.44 -32.48 -28.78
CA GLU A 741 -36.51 -33.18 -29.66
C GLU A 741 -35.08 -32.66 -29.42
N PHE A 742 -34.16 -33.58 -29.17
CA PHE A 742 -32.77 -33.26 -28.86
C PHE A 742 -31.82 -34.41 -29.23
N PRO A 743 -30.55 -34.14 -29.54
CA PRO A 743 -29.54 -35.19 -29.67
C PRO A 743 -29.31 -35.89 -28.32
N PRO A 744 -28.81 -37.14 -28.27
CA PRO A 744 -28.60 -37.86 -27.02
C PRO A 744 -27.80 -37.13 -25.94
N VAL A 745 -26.84 -36.29 -26.35
CA VAL A 745 -25.98 -35.52 -25.45
C VAL A 745 -26.04 -34.04 -25.80
N SER A 746 -25.46 -33.63 -26.93
CA SER A 746 -25.46 -32.24 -27.39
C SER A 746 -25.19 -32.20 -28.89
N ALA A 747 -25.45 -31.04 -29.52
CA ALA A 747 -25.15 -30.84 -30.94
C ALA A 747 -23.63 -30.79 -31.21
N VAL A 748 -22.81 -30.48 -30.20
CA VAL A 748 -21.34 -30.40 -30.33
C VAL A 748 -20.63 -31.75 -30.18
N TYR A 749 -21.34 -32.78 -29.68
CA TYR A 749 -20.82 -34.15 -29.59
C TYR A 749 -21.85 -35.18 -30.08
N PRO A 750 -22.08 -35.24 -31.41
CA PRO A 750 -23.16 -36.02 -32.00
C PRO A 750 -22.82 -37.52 -32.06
N THR A 751 -23.81 -38.40 -32.24
CA THR A 751 -23.60 -39.85 -32.07
C THR A 751 -22.66 -40.46 -33.11
N SER A 752 -22.52 -39.89 -34.30
CA SER A 752 -21.59 -40.39 -35.30
C SER A 752 -20.11 -40.26 -34.89
N THR A 753 -19.78 -39.42 -33.92
CA THR A 753 -18.42 -39.24 -33.41
C THR A 753 -18.09 -40.14 -32.21
N TRP A 754 -19.03 -40.98 -31.78
CA TRP A 754 -18.83 -41.83 -30.61
C TRP A 754 -18.03 -43.08 -30.97
N ALA A 755 -16.99 -43.36 -30.18
CA ALA A 755 -16.25 -44.61 -30.30
C ALA A 755 -17.11 -45.81 -29.85
N ALA A 756 -16.84 -46.98 -30.41
CA ALA A 756 -17.43 -48.23 -29.91
C ALA A 756 -17.05 -48.47 -28.44
N ASN A 757 -18.01 -48.96 -27.65
CA ASN A 757 -17.94 -49.11 -26.19
C ASN A 757 -17.69 -47.81 -25.40
N SER A 758 -18.04 -46.64 -25.94
CA SER A 758 -18.01 -45.37 -25.21
C SER A 758 -19.20 -45.23 -24.24
N TYR A 759 -19.00 -44.46 -23.18
CA TYR A 759 -20.03 -44.13 -22.18
C TYR A 759 -20.14 -42.62 -22.06
N VAL A 760 -21.33 -42.09 -22.28
CA VAL A 760 -21.52 -40.64 -22.37
C VAL A 760 -22.77 -40.23 -21.61
N ARG A 761 -22.68 -39.12 -20.90
CA ARG A 761 -23.81 -38.50 -20.21
C ARG A 761 -24.36 -37.33 -21.02
N GLY A 762 -25.69 -37.22 -21.10
CA GLY A 762 -26.40 -36.13 -21.75
C GLY A 762 -27.41 -35.47 -20.82
N PRO A 763 -27.06 -34.35 -20.17
CA PRO A 763 -28.02 -33.54 -19.41
C PRO A 763 -28.88 -32.69 -20.34
N HIS A 764 -30.19 -32.68 -20.09
CA HIS A 764 -31.18 -31.92 -20.85
C HIS A 764 -32.03 -31.08 -19.89
N LEU A 765 -32.07 -29.77 -20.11
CA LEU A 765 -32.93 -28.85 -19.35
C LEU A 765 -34.32 -28.82 -19.96
N LEU A 766 -35.31 -29.35 -19.24
CA LEU A 766 -36.69 -29.40 -19.68
C LEU A 766 -37.47 -28.25 -19.07
N SER A 767 -38.13 -27.45 -19.89
CA SER A 767 -39.11 -26.45 -19.43
C SER A 767 -40.49 -27.07 -19.40
N LEU A 768 -41.09 -27.19 -18.22
CA LEU A 768 -42.43 -27.76 -18.07
C LEU A 768 -43.50 -26.73 -18.50
N PRO A 769 -44.59 -27.16 -19.16
CA PRO A 769 -45.70 -26.25 -19.49
C PRO A 769 -46.27 -25.60 -18.22
N THR A 770 -46.69 -24.34 -18.35
CA THR A 770 -47.31 -23.58 -17.25
C THR A 770 -48.76 -23.98 -17.02
N GLU A 771 -49.42 -24.61 -17.99
CA GLU A 771 -50.82 -25.04 -17.90
C GLU A 771 -51.00 -26.47 -17.35
N LEU A 772 -49.92 -27.10 -16.85
CA LEU A 772 -50.02 -28.46 -16.31
C LEU A 772 -50.92 -28.49 -15.06
N ALA A 773 -51.95 -29.34 -15.11
CA ALA A 773 -52.76 -29.63 -13.94
C ALA A 773 -51.94 -30.41 -12.89
N PRO A 774 -52.20 -30.26 -11.58
CA PRO A 774 -51.58 -31.11 -10.57
C PRO A 774 -51.89 -32.59 -10.84
N GLY A 775 -50.86 -33.44 -10.82
CA GLY A 775 -50.99 -34.85 -11.17
C GLY A 775 -49.66 -35.52 -11.50
N GLN A 776 -49.68 -36.83 -11.73
CA GLN A 776 -48.51 -37.61 -12.10
C GLN A 776 -48.39 -37.68 -13.63
N TYR A 777 -47.24 -37.30 -14.15
CA TYR A 777 -46.93 -37.35 -15.58
C TYR A 777 -45.77 -38.29 -15.81
N GLU A 778 -45.78 -39.02 -16.92
CA GLU A 778 -44.73 -39.98 -17.25
C GLU A 778 -43.92 -39.52 -18.46
N PHE A 779 -42.59 -39.64 -18.37
CA PHE A 779 -41.70 -39.40 -19.51
C PHE A 779 -41.59 -40.64 -20.40
N ASP A 780 -41.83 -40.47 -21.69
CA ASP A 780 -41.72 -41.49 -22.74
C ASP A 780 -40.67 -41.07 -23.77
N LEU A 781 -39.58 -41.83 -23.88
CA LEU A 781 -38.47 -41.54 -24.79
C LEU A 781 -38.51 -42.48 -25.99
N THR A 782 -38.40 -41.92 -27.20
CA THR A 782 -38.25 -42.68 -28.44
C THR A 782 -37.12 -42.11 -29.29
N LEU A 783 -36.60 -42.92 -30.23
CA LEU A 783 -35.85 -42.37 -31.36
C LEU A 783 -36.84 -41.59 -32.25
N ALA A 784 -36.46 -40.40 -32.72
CA ALA A 784 -37.29 -39.58 -33.59
C ALA A 784 -37.71 -40.38 -34.84
N GLY A 785 -39.02 -40.42 -35.12
CA GLY A 785 -39.59 -41.22 -36.21
C GLY A 785 -39.74 -42.73 -35.96
N ALA A 786 -39.31 -43.25 -34.79
CA ALA A 786 -39.51 -44.65 -34.41
C ALA A 786 -40.83 -44.88 -33.66
N ALA A 787 -41.35 -46.12 -33.73
CA ALA A 787 -42.58 -46.52 -33.06
C ALA A 787 -42.35 -47.11 -31.65
N LYS A 788 -41.13 -47.55 -31.32
CA LYS A 788 -40.79 -48.16 -30.03
C LYS A 788 -40.26 -47.11 -29.07
N SER A 789 -40.88 -46.99 -27.91
CA SER A 789 -40.48 -46.07 -26.85
C SER A 789 -40.04 -46.82 -25.57
N VAL A 790 -39.45 -46.07 -24.65
CA VAL A 790 -39.07 -46.51 -23.31
C VAL A 790 -39.53 -45.49 -22.26
N LYS A 791 -40.11 -45.97 -21.15
CA LYS A 791 -40.58 -45.11 -20.06
C LYS A 791 -39.42 -44.72 -19.14
N LEU A 792 -39.30 -43.43 -18.83
CA LEU A 792 -38.23 -42.83 -18.01
C LEU A 792 -38.74 -42.32 -16.65
N GLY A 793 -39.82 -42.89 -16.12
CA GLY A 793 -40.33 -42.55 -14.79
C GLY A 793 -41.26 -41.34 -14.75
N MET A 794 -41.78 -41.06 -13.55
CA MET A 794 -42.85 -40.09 -13.32
C MET A 794 -42.35 -38.81 -12.64
N VAL A 795 -42.91 -37.68 -13.03
CA VAL A 795 -42.84 -36.39 -12.33
C VAL A 795 -44.22 -36.06 -11.76
N ASN A 796 -44.27 -35.71 -10.49
CA ASN A 796 -45.49 -35.29 -9.81
C ASN A 796 -45.59 -33.76 -9.87
N ILE A 797 -46.56 -33.27 -10.63
CA ILE A 797 -46.89 -31.85 -10.68
C ILE A 797 -47.73 -31.52 -9.46
N VAL A 798 -47.19 -30.67 -8.59
CA VAL A 798 -47.87 -30.22 -7.38
C VAL A 798 -48.33 -28.77 -7.54
N THR A 799 -49.33 -28.38 -6.77
CA THR A 799 -49.77 -26.99 -6.72
C THR A 799 -48.68 -26.13 -6.10
N ARG A 800 -48.48 -24.93 -6.65
CA ARG A 800 -47.55 -23.93 -6.14
C ARG A 800 -47.78 -23.68 -4.64
N LYS A 801 -46.72 -23.77 -3.84
CA LYS A 801 -46.75 -23.44 -2.41
C LYS A 801 -46.76 -21.92 -2.22
N ALA A 802 -47.75 -21.41 -1.50
CA ALA A 802 -47.84 -19.98 -1.19
C ALA A 802 -46.69 -19.52 -0.28
N VAL A 803 -46.03 -18.43 -0.69
CA VAL A 803 -44.96 -17.76 0.07
C VAL A 803 -45.53 -16.48 0.67
N PHE A 804 -45.23 -16.19 1.93
CA PHE A 804 -45.75 -14.99 2.62
C PHE A 804 -44.64 -14.06 3.13
N ASP A 805 -43.40 -14.53 3.11
CA ASP A 805 -42.23 -13.76 3.54
C ASP A 805 -41.58 -13.07 2.33
N LEU A 806 -41.35 -11.77 2.43
CA LEU A 806 -40.74 -10.97 1.36
C LEU A 806 -39.23 -11.26 1.31
N PRO A 807 -38.69 -11.77 0.18
CA PRO A 807 -37.23 -11.84 -0.01
C PRO A 807 -36.60 -10.44 0.00
N PRO A 808 -35.28 -10.31 0.27
CA PRO A 808 -34.59 -9.04 0.15
C PRO A 808 -34.77 -8.44 -1.25
N VAL A 809 -35.25 -7.19 -1.33
CA VAL A 809 -35.48 -6.49 -2.59
C VAL A 809 -34.47 -5.35 -2.77
N GLN A 810 -34.00 -5.11 -3.99
CA GLN A 810 -33.04 -4.07 -4.34
C GLN A 810 -33.66 -2.68 -4.20
N PHE A 811 -34.90 -2.50 -4.66
CA PHE A 811 -35.63 -1.24 -4.58
C PHE A 811 -37.05 -1.46 -4.02
N SER A 812 -37.42 -0.71 -2.99
CA SER A 812 -38.80 -0.71 -2.46
C SER A 812 -39.71 0.21 -3.28
N ALA A 813 -40.96 -0.23 -3.53
CA ALA A 813 -41.93 0.53 -4.32
C ALA A 813 -43.25 0.81 -3.57
N HIS A 814 -43.80 -0.20 -2.88
CA HIS A 814 -45.09 -0.16 -2.17
C HIS A 814 -46.25 0.46 -2.98
N ALA A 815 -46.38 0.11 -4.26
CA ALA A 815 -47.42 0.64 -5.14
C ALA A 815 -48.68 -0.26 -5.11
N VAL A 816 -49.82 0.28 -4.70
CA VAL A 816 -51.09 -0.45 -4.57
C VAL A 816 -51.93 -0.34 -5.85
N PHE A 817 -52.20 -1.46 -6.50
CA PHE A 817 -53.01 -1.57 -7.71
C PHE A 817 -54.41 -2.09 -7.37
N GLY A 818 -55.39 -1.18 -7.28
CA GLY A 818 -56.77 -1.49 -6.90
C GLY A 818 -56.89 -2.25 -5.57
N ASP A 819 -57.83 -3.19 -5.48
CA ASP A 819 -57.95 -4.17 -4.39
C ASP A 819 -57.27 -5.51 -4.72
N ILE A 820 -56.40 -5.54 -5.73
CA ILE A 820 -55.85 -6.76 -6.33
C ILE A 820 -54.49 -7.10 -5.74
N ALA A 821 -53.53 -6.18 -5.88
CA ALA A 821 -52.13 -6.45 -5.60
C ALA A 821 -51.38 -5.20 -5.12
N THR A 822 -50.29 -5.40 -4.40
CA THR A 822 -49.32 -4.35 -4.07
C THR A 822 -47.95 -4.76 -4.55
N LEU A 823 -47.32 -3.92 -5.38
CA LEU A 823 -45.92 -4.09 -5.74
C LEU A 823 -45.06 -3.63 -4.56
N LEU A 824 -44.48 -4.58 -3.83
CA LEU A 824 -43.66 -4.31 -2.64
C LEU A 824 -42.29 -3.75 -3.02
N GLY A 825 -41.67 -4.29 -4.07
CA GLY A 825 -40.37 -3.85 -4.57
C GLY A 825 -40.03 -4.47 -5.92
N TYR A 826 -38.84 -4.17 -6.43
CA TYR A 826 -38.32 -4.70 -7.69
C TYR A 826 -36.78 -4.74 -7.73
N ASP A 827 -36.25 -5.62 -8.57
CA ASP A 827 -34.81 -5.74 -8.88
C ASP A 827 -34.56 -5.53 -10.38
N LEU A 828 -33.39 -4.97 -10.70
CA LEU A 828 -32.98 -4.65 -12.07
C LEU A 828 -31.57 -5.18 -12.36
N ALA A 829 -31.43 -5.97 -13.42
CA ALA A 829 -30.14 -6.46 -13.92
C ALA A 829 -30.05 -6.31 -15.45
N GLY A 830 -28.83 -6.12 -15.98
CA GLY A 830 -28.64 -5.82 -17.39
C GLY A 830 -27.53 -6.63 -18.02
N THR A 831 -27.72 -7.04 -19.27
CA THR A 831 -26.73 -7.77 -20.05
C THR A 831 -26.54 -7.10 -21.41
N LEU A 832 -25.29 -6.88 -21.83
CA LEU A 832 -24.94 -6.31 -23.13
C LEU A 832 -24.44 -7.41 -24.07
N SER A 833 -25.01 -7.48 -25.28
CA SER A 833 -24.53 -8.35 -26.36
C SER A 833 -24.51 -7.60 -27.71
N PRO A 834 -23.85 -8.16 -28.75
CA PRO A 834 -23.89 -7.61 -30.11
C PRO A 834 -25.30 -7.53 -30.71
N GLU A 835 -26.24 -8.33 -30.18
CA GLU A 835 -27.64 -8.41 -30.64
C GLU A 835 -28.56 -7.42 -29.91
N GLY A 836 -28.06 -6.69 -28.90
CA GLY A 836 -28.81 -5.68 -28.15
C GLY A 836 -28.54 -5.71 -26.64
N ALA A 837 -29.20 -4.84 -25.90
CA ALA A 837 -29.20 -4.83 -24.44
C ALA A 837 -30.41 -5.57 -23.89
N ARG A 838 -30.20 -6.49 -22.94
CA ARG A 838 -31.27 -7.17 -22.21
C ARG A 838 -31.39 -6.57 -20.81
N VAL A 839 -32.61 -6.23 -20.39
CA VAL A 839 -32.93 -5.72 -19.05
C VAL A 839 -33.85 -6.72 -18.38
N ALA A 840 -33.34 -7.42 -17.36
CA ALA A 840 -34.11 -8.29 -16.50
C ALA A 840 -34.76 -7.47 -15.38
N VAL A 841 -36.07 -7.61 -15.23
CA VAL A 841 -36.89 -6.94 -14.21
C VAL A 841 -37.54 -8.00 -13.34
N THR A 842 -37.25 -7.99 -12.04
CA THR A 842 -37.97 -8.85 -11.07
C THR A 842 -38.91 -7.98 -10.25
N LEU A 843 -40.20 -8.32 -10.22
CA LEU A 843 -41.25 -7.62 -9.48
C LEU A 843 -41.68 -8.49 -8.30
N TYR A 844 -41.90 -7.87 -7.14
CA TYR A 844 -42.38 -8.57 -5.95
C TYR A 844 -43.80 -8.10 -5.60
N TRP A 845 -44.80 -8.90 -5.95
CA TRP A 845 -46.21 -8.59 -5.71
C TRP A 845 -46.71 -9.22 -4.43
N GLN A 846 -47.52 -8.50 -3.66
CA GLN A 846 -48.34 -9.07 -2.59
C GLN A 846 -49.81 -9.04 -2.98
N ALA A 847 -50.45 -10.19 -2.90
CA ALA A 847 -51.88 -10.36 -3.16
C ALA A 847 -52.71 -9.69 -2.07
N GLN A 848 -53.53 -8.70 -2.43
CA GLN A 848 -54.43 -8.03 -1.48
C GLN A 848 -55.72 -8.82 -1.28
N LYS A 849 -56.17 -9.53 -2.33
CA LYS A 849 -57.42 -10.29 -2.33
C LYS A 849 -57.33 -11.42 -3.34
N LYS A 850 -58.00 -12.53 -3.02
CA LYS A 850 -58.16 -13.62 -3.99
C LYS A 850 -59.03 -13.14 -5.16
N THR A 851 -58.50 -13.24 -6.37
CA THR A 851 -59.22 -12.89 -7.60
C THR A 851 -59.73 -14.15 -8.29
N THR A 852 -60.80 -14.05 -9.08
CA THR A 852 -61.30 -15.18 -9.89
C THR A 852 -61.00 -15.01 -11.37
N ARG A 853 -60.18 -14.02 -11.73
CA ARG A 853 -59.84 -13.65 -13.11
C ARG A 853 -58.33 -13.37 -13.19
N PRO A 854 -57.67 -13.77 -14.28
CA PRO A 854 -56.26 -13.45 -14.49
C PRO A 854 -56.09 -11.97 -14.83
N TYR A 855 -55.00 -11.39 -14.34
CA TYR A 855 -54.50 -10.06 -14.68
C TYR A 855 -53.11 -10.20 -15.31
N GLN A 856 -52.75 -9.27 -16.19
CA GLN A 856 -51.47 -9.25 -16.87
C GLN A 856 -50.63 -8.06 -16.41
N VAL A 857 -49.33 -8.28 -16.27
CA VAL A 857 -48.36 -7.21 -16.03
C VAL A 857 -47.86 -6.73 -17.38
N LYS A 858 -47.98 -5.43 -17.61
CA LYS A 858 -47.44 -4.75 -18.79
C LYS A 858 -46.27 -3.87 -18.38
N LEU A 859 -45.11 -4.15 -18.98
CA LEU A 859 -43.87 -3.42 -18.79
C LEU A 859 -43.49 -2.68 -20.07
N ARG A 860 -43.14 -1.41 -19.95
CA ARG A 860 -42.65 -0.59 -21.06
C ARG A 860 -41.36 0.10 -20.67
N LEU A 861 -40.31 -0.07 -21.46
CA LEU A 861 -39.13 0.76 -21.40
C LEU A 861 -39.30 1.90 -22.38
N VAL A 862 -39.22 3.13 -21.87
CA VAL A 862 -39.33 4.35 -22.68
C VAL A 862 -38.06 5.17 -22.53
N ASP A 863 -37.65 5.84 -23.60
CA ASP A 863 -36.55 6.79 -23.57
C ASP A 863 -36.91 7.98 -22.68
N GLY A 864 -36.09 8.25 -21.67
CA GLY A 864 -36.34 9.28 -20.66
C GLY A 864 -36.24 10.72 -21.19
N SER A 865 -35.68 10.92 -22.39
CA SER A 865 -35.53 12.23 -23.03
C SER A 865 -36.59 12.51 -24.10
N SER A 866 -36.97 11.49 -24.89
CA SER A 866 -37.90 11.60 -26.01
C SER A 866 -39.28 10.99 -25.73
N GLY A 867 -39.41 10.16 -24.69
CA GLY A 867 -40.63 9.40 -24.39
C GLY A 867 -40.95 8.28 -25.38
N SER A 868 -40.03 7.97 -26.31
CA SER A 868 -40.23 6.92 -27.32
C SER A 868 -40.16 5.52 -26.70
N LEU A 869 -40.99 4.59 -27.19
CA LEU A 869 -41.02 3.22 -26.73
C LEU A 869 -39.78 2.46 -27.23
N LEU A 870 -39.01 1.89 -26.32
CA LEU A 870 -37.79 1.12 -26.60
C LEU A 870 -38.03 -0.39 -26.57
N ALA A 871 -38.80 -0.86 -25.60
CA ALA A 871 -39.22 -2.27 -25.47
C ALA A 871 -40.54 -2.34 -24.72
N GLU A 872 -41.36 -3.34 -25.02
CA GLU A 872 -42.62 -3.61 -24.33
C GLU A 872 -42.81 -5.11 -24.16
N GLN A 873 -43.35 -5.50 -23.01
CA GLN A 873 -43.78 -6.87 -22.74
C GLN A 873 -45.09 -6.83 -21.96
N THR A 874 -46.01 -7.74 -22.29
CA THR A 874 -47.22 -7.99 -21.49
C THR A 874 -47.30 -9.49 -21.23
N ALA A 875 -47.35 -9.88 -19.96
CA ALA A 875 -47.37 -11.28 -19.54
C ALA A 875 -48.14 -11.46 -18.23
N GLU A 876 -48.63 -12.67 -17.97
CA GLU A 876 -49.16 -12.99 -16.64
C GLU A 876 -48.02 -13.07 -15.61
N PRO A 877 -48.28 -12.71 -14.33
CA PRO A 877 -47.26 -12.78 -13.30
C PRO A 877 -46.65 -14.17 -13.12
N GLY A 878 -45.38 -14.19 -12.73
CA GLY A 878 -44.59 -15.41 -12.58
C GLY A 878 -44.39 -16.15 -13.91
N GLN A 879 -44.37 -15.41 -15.03
CA GLN A 879 -44.32 -15.97 -16.39
C GLN A 879 -45.46 -16.98 -16.68
N GLY A 880 -46.65 -16.76 -16.11
CA GLY A 880 -47.81 -17.64 -16.27
C GLY A 880 -47.85 -18.83 -15.30
N VAL A 881 -46.83 -19.01 -14.46
CA VAL A 881 -46.81 -20.01 -13.37
C VAL A 881 -47.60 -19.55 -12.15
N ALA A 882 -47.87 -18.26 -12.07
CA ALA A 882 -48.50 -17.60 -10.93
C ALA A 882 -49.64 -16.69 -11.37
N PRO A 883 -50.66 -17.18 -12.10
CA PRO A 883 -51.77 -16.34 -12.51
C PRO A 883 -52.47 -15.74 -11.29
N THR A 884 -52.88 -14.47 -11.37
CA THR A 884 -53.47 -13.75 -10.23
C THR A 884 -54.74 -14.39 -9.68
N SER A 885 -55.41 -15.22 -10.48
CA SER A 885 -56.59 -16.00 -10.05
C SER A 885 -56.27 -17.09 -9.01
N GLU A 886 -55.00 -17.49 -8.91
CA GLU A 886 -54.55 -18.52 -7.97
C GLU A 886 -53.92 -17.93 -6.70
N TRP A 887 -53.74 -16.61 -6.66
CA TRP A 887 -53.13 -15.94 -5.52
C TRP A 887 -53.97 -16.07 -4.25
N GLN A 888 -53.32 -16.43 -3.15
CA GLN A 888 -53.89 -16.41 -1.82
C GLN A 888 -53.72 -15.03 -1.21
N THR A 889 -54.68 -14.60 -0.39
CA THR A 889 -54.59 -13.30 0.29
C THR A 889 -53.33 -13.23 1.17
N GLY A 890 -52.52 -12.19 0.97
CA GLY A 890 -51.23 -11.97 1.64
C GLY A 890 -50.04 -12.67 0.97
N GLU A 891 -50.26 -13.53 -0.03
CA GLU A 891 -49.19 -14.24 -0.73
C GLU A 891 -48.29 -13.29 -1.51
N ILE A 892 -46.98 -13.57 -1.49
CA ILE A 892 -45.95 -12.83 -2.19
C ILE A 892 -45.50 -13.62 -3.43
N ILE A 893 -45.37 -12.91 -4.54
CA ILE A 893 -45.15 -13.45 -5.87
C ILE A 893 -43.91 -12.77 -6.44
N THR A 894 -42.89 -13.58 -6.70
CA THR A 894 -41.70 -13.15 -7.43
C THR A 894 -41.95 -13.33 -8.92
N ASP A 895 -41.95 -12.23 -9.65
CA ASP A 895 -42.41 -12.14 -11.03
C ASP A 895 -41.30 -11.58 -11.93
N ARG A 896 -40.67 -12.45 -12.73
CA ARG A 896 -39.48 -12.14 -13.52
C ARG A 896 -39.81 -11.88 -14.98
N HIS A 897 -39.30 -10.79 -15.52
CA HIS A 897 -39.49 -10.35 -16.91
C HIS A 897 -38.15 -10.01 -17.57
N GLU A 898 -38.07 -10.17 -18.89
CA GLU A 898 -36.88 -9.80 -19.68
C GLU A 898 -37.28 -8.92 -20.86
N LEU A 899 -36.72 -7.73 -20.92
CA LEU A 899 -36.96 -6.75 -21.98
C LEU A 899 -35.71 -6.60 -22.84
N ILE A 900 -35.86 -6.76 -24.16
CA ILE A 900 -34.76 -6.66 -25.11
C ILE A 900 -34.85 -5.31 -25.83
N ILE A 901 -33.78 -4.53 -25.76
CA ILE A 901 -33.60 -3.25 -26.47
C ILE A 901 -32.63 -3.49 -27.62
N ALA A 902 -32.99 -3.10 -28.84
CA ALA A 902 -32.17 -3.29 -30.04
C ALA A 902 -30.85 -2.49 -30.04
N SER A 903 -30.67 -1.54 -29.11
CA SER A 903 -29.44 -0.77 -28.96
C SER A 903 -28.48 -1.44 -27.97
N SER A 904 -27.20 -1.52 -28.32
CA SER A 904 -26.12 -2.01 -27.45
C SER A 904 -25.64 -0.99 -26.41
N GLN A 905 -26.19 0.24 -26.40
CA GLN A 905 -25.96 1.25 -25.37
C GLN A 905 -27.28 1.95 -25.03
N PRO A 906 -27.91 1.67 -23.88
CA PRO A 906 -29.07 2.45 -23.46
C PRO A 906 -28.64 3.87 -23.10
N THR A 907 -29.36 4.85 -23.61
CA THR A 907 -29.38 6.23 -23.11
C THR A 907 -30.63 6.37 -22.23
N SER A 908 -30.59 7.22 -21.19
CA SER A 908 -31.63 7.39 -20.14
C SER A 908 -32.96 6.66 -20.39
N VAL A 909 -33.29 5.65 -19.57
CA VAL A 909 -34.48 4.80 -19.76
C VAL A 909 -35.36 4.86 -18.52
N ASN A 910 -36.68 4.99 -18.72
CA ASN A 910 -37.69 4.86 -17.67
C ASN A 910 -38.47 3.56 -17.88
N LEU A 911 -38.80 2.87 -16.78
CA LEU A 911 -39.66 1.68 -16.78
C LEU A 911 -41.08 2.07 -16.32
N GLU A 912 -42.07 1.82 -17.17
CA GLU A 912 -43.49 1.93 -16.84
C GLU A 912 -44.04 0.54 -16.49
N ILE A 913 -44.73 0.44 -15.35
CA ILE A 913 -45.33 -0.81 -14.84
C ILE A 913 -46.84 -0.63 -14.75
N GLN A 914 -47.59 -1.52 -15.38
CA GLN A 914 -49.04 -1.58 -15.37
C GLN A 914 -49.55 -2.96 -14.97
N LEU A 915 -50.68 -3.00 -14.27
CA LEU A 915 -51.47 -4.21 -14.09
C LEU A 915 -52.75 -4.06 -14.92
N LEU A 916 -53.03 -5.01 -15.81
CA LEU A 916 -54.15 -4.99 -16.74
C LEU A 916 -55.16 -6.07 -16.37
N ALA A 917 -56.45 -5.71 -16.39
CA ALA A 917 -57.54 -6.69 -16.28
C ALA A 917 -57.64 -7.56 -17.55
N ASP A 918 -58.41 -8.64 -17.48
CA ASP A 918 -58.81 -9.50 -18.61
C ASP A 918 -59.38 -8.71 -19.83
N THR A 919 -59.98 -7.55 -19.58
CA THR A 919 -60.47 -6.61 -20.59
C THR A 919 -59.40 -5.68 -21.19
N LEU A 920 -58.12 -5.88 -20.83
CA LEU A 920 -56.96 -5.03 -21.16
C LEU A 920 -57.06 -3.58 -20.63
N GLN A 921 -57.98 -3.32 -19.70
CA GLN A 921 -58.08 -2.03 -19.01
C GLN A 921 -57.07 -1.95 -17.85
N PRO A 922 -56.32 -0.84 -17.69
CA PRO A 922 -55.36 -0.71 -16.61
C PRO A 922 -56.03 -0.54 -15.26
N VAL A 923 -55.53 -1.29 -14.27
CA VAL A 923 -55.90 -1.14 -12.86
C VAL A 923 -55.25 0.13 -12.34
N THR A 924 -56.06 1.05 -11.83
CA THR A 924 -55.59 2.33 -11.31
C THR A 924 -54.85 2.14 -9.99
N LEU A 925 -53.72 2.82 -9.82
CA LEU A 925 -53.01 2.92 -8.57
C LEU A 925 -53.85 3.67 -7.53
N ALA A 926 -53.59 3.41 -6.24
CA ALA A 926 -54.21 4.17 -5.15
C ALA A 926 -53.96 5.69 -5.26
N GLN A 927 -52.87 6.13 -5.91
CA GLN A 927 -52.59 7.55 -6.18
C GLN A 927 -53.33 8.13 -7.39
N GLY A 928 -54.20 7.36 -8.06
CA GLY A 928 -55.04 7.81 -9.18
C GLY A 928 -54.38 7.74 -10.57
N GLN A 929 -53.13 7.27 -10.68
CA GLN A 929 -52.46 7.06 -11.98
C GLN A 929 -52.64 5.63 -12.50
N PRO A 930 -52.67 5.42 -13.83
CA PRO A 930 -52.87 4.08 -14.41
C PRO A 930 -51.57 3.26 -14.56
N LEU A 931 -50.41 3.79 -14.12
CA LEU A 931 -49.10 3.14 -14.23
C LEU A 931 -48.12 3.69 -13.19
N LEU A 932 -47.13 2.88 -12.81
CA LEU A 932 -45.98 3.31 -11.99
C LEU A 932 -44.77 3.58 -12.89
N VAL A 933 -44.13 4.74 -12.75
CA VAL A 933 -42.90 5.10 -13.49
C VAL A 933 -41.68 4.95 -12.58
N VAL A 934 -40.70 4.15 -13.01
CA VAL A 934 -39.37 4.04 -12.40
C VAL A 934 -38.36 4.78 -13.29
N PRO A 935 -37.86 5.94 -12.86
CA PRO A 935 -36.95 6.73 -13.69
C PRO A 935 -35.51 6.23 -13.62
N GLU A 936 -34.76 6.51 -14.70
CA GLU A 936 -33.30 6.35 -14.82
C GLU A 936 -32.79 4.92 -14.53
N VAL A 937 -33.45 3.92 -15.11
CA VAL A 937 -33.16 2.49 -14.97
C VAL A 937 -31.67 2.18 -15.25
N GLN A 938 -31.07 2.83 -16.25
CA GLN A 938 -29.67 2.61 -16.63
C GLN A 938 -28.68 2.82 -15.48
N GLN A 939 -28.90 3.81 -14.60
CA GLN A 939 -28.00 4.10 -13.47
C GLN A 939 -28.18 3.10 -12.31
N LYS A 940 -29.33 2.41 -12.29
CA LYS A 940 -29.72 1.45 -11.25
C LYS A 940 -29.44 0.00 -11.64
N VAL A 941 -29.07 -0.25 -12.89
CA VAL A 941 -28.78 -1.57 -13.46
C VAL A 941 -27.29 -1.88 -13.37
N SER A 942 -26.95 -3.04 -12.81
CA SER A 942 -25.61 -3.61 -12.92
C SER A 942 -25.44 -4.31 -14.28
N TRP A 943 -24.61 -3.77 -15.16
CA TRP A 943 -24.38 -4.31 -16.51
C TRP A 943 -23.33 -5.43 -16.53
N ARG A 944 -23.68 -6.57 -17.15
CA ARG A 944 -22.77 -7.68 -17.48
C ARG A 944 -22.56 -7.73 -18.99
N THR A 945 -21.33 -7.89 -19.46
CA THR A 945 -21.08 -8.21 -20.89
C THR A 945 -21.24 -9.72 -21.08
N GLN A 946 -22.05 -10.10 -22.06
CA GLN A 946 -22.33 -11.51 -22.38
C GLN A 946 -21.17 -12.17 -23.11
#